data_AF-A0AA39M3W2-F1
#
_entry.id   AF-A0AA39M3W2-F1
#
_cell.length_a   1.000
_cell.length_b   1.000
_cell.length_c   1.000
_cell.angle_alpha   90.00
_cell.angle_beta   90.00
_cell.angle_gamma   90.00
#
_symmetry.space_group_name_H-M   'P 1'
#
loop_
_entity.id
_entity.type
_entity.pdbx_description
1 polymer ?
#
loop_
_entity_poly.entity_id
_entity_poly.type
_entity_poly.pdbx_seq_one_letter_code
_entity_poly.pdbx_strand_id
1 'polypeptide(L)'
;MFSFRSTQLLAMDEIEIDESLPGPLGCKYDDSLTELQIQLVVPGIKEKTFTHAANTDVYIKTDSDSVTLLLTVFKMNKKASPPEKITLDKRLFQVKKFPGKILSVDYKLKKDKCVLKVKKAQSGSWANVLAMHALFVSSAKRVPFASPLPTISYAFFSFSRMRLLGILNFVDVNVLLRSMSIHDAKTLIVETYSAVNERIASKIDPVVLIVGVAAGTVTYLNVRRLLRRSDQPIAKRLNGWLFRQLRWLPFVEAKIAKELQKTRKEIEHSIHQYDKEKVFIRELPDGAKSMEEILALAEKYESMNTFDVDNGRVSGAVYTDRLDDHLELLTKIFHKYAYSNPLHPDVFPGCRKMEAEVIRIISNLYHGGNDSCGTMTSGGTESIMLACLAYRNLAFARGIRHPVIVAPVTAHAAFDKAAGYFQMRIVHVPVDDEHKVDVAAMKKAISGDTCVLVGSAPNFPSGTIDNIAEISALGVRYGIPVHVDACLGGFLVPFMEDAGFDVPLFDFRLPGVTSISCDTHKYGNTPKGSSVVLYREPQYLHHQYFCISEWPGGIYATPTLSGSRCGSNIALTWATLLHFGRDVYVQRCHKIVSAAKKLAAEVAKVPGLKTMGRTDVSVVAFQSDEFNIYAVSDKLNKLGWNLNTLQNPASIHFCLTYNQASEEVVNEFVADLTKACEEVRADPKKGGNSKSAAIYGLAAQIPDKSLVEEVAFTFLDACYAMPEKE
;
A
#
# COMPACT_ATOMS: atom_id res chain seq x y z
N MET A 1 57.63 28.60 30.01
CA MET A 1 57.49 28.61 31.49
C MET A 1 56.63 29.81 31.83
N PHE A 2 55.70 29.70 32.78
CA PHE A 2 54.72 30.72 33.19
C PHE A 2 53.52 30.88 32.24
N SER A 3 52.28 31.04 32.69
CA SER A 3 51.66 31.02 34.02
C SER A 3 50.15 31.10 33.78
N PHE A 4 49.36 30.37 34.57
CA PHE A 4 47.91 30.58 34.65
C PHE A 4 47.63 32.04 35.04
N ARG A 5 46.88 32.75 34.19
CA ARG A 5 46.12 33.93 34.61
C ARG A 5 44.63 33.65 34.43
N SER A 6 44.02 33.28 35.55
CA SER A 6 42.62 33.45 35.85
C SER A 6 42.24 34.93 35.73
N THR A 7 41.27 35.27 34.89
CA THR A 7 40.44 36.46 35.12
C THR A 7 39.09 36.36 34.41
N GLN A 8 38.05 36.43 35.24
CA GLN A 8 36.63 36.68 34.97
C GLN A 8 35.85 35.61 34.20
N LEU A 9 35.44 34.57 34.96
CA LEU A 9 34.14 33.93 34.78
C LEU A 9 33.05 35.01 34.89
N LEU A 10 32.49 35.43 33.76
CA LEU A 10 31.13 35.94 33.74
C LEU A 10 30.22 34.76 34.11
N ALA A 11 29.41 34.93 35.16
CA ALA A 11 28.37 33.97 35.49
C ALA A 11 27.52 33.75 34.23
N MET A 12 27.37 32.50 33.81
CA MET A 12 26.58 32.13 32.63
C MET A 12 25.09 32.50 32.77
N ASP A 13 24.69 33.00 33.94
CA ASP A 13 23.32 33.30 34.34
C ASP A 13 22.80 34.66 33.84
N GLU A 14 23.65 35.53 33.26
CA GLU A 14 23.25 36.86 32.71
C GLU A 14 23.31 36.94 31.17
N ILE A 15 23.24 35.80 30.48
CA ILE A 15 23.28 35.76 29.02
C ILE A 15 21.88 35.50 28.49
N GLU A 16 21.27 36.46 27.77
CA GLU A 16 20.07 36.20 26.97
C GLU A 16 20.41 35.15 25.90
N ILE A 17 19.79 33.98 26.02
CA ILE A 17 19.92 32.86 25.09
C ILE A 17 18.62 32.81 24.28
N ASP A 18 18.72 32.84 22.96
CA ASP A 18 17.56 32.65 22.09
C ASP A 18 17.20 31.16 22.05
N GLU A 19 16.16 30.77 22.80
CA GLU A 19 15.67 29.39 22.92
C GLU A 19 14.96 28.87 21.65
N SER A 20 14.72 29.73 20.65
CA SER A 20 14.00 29.36 19.42
C SER A 20 14.87 28.70 18.35
N LEU A 21 16.18 28.60 18.56
CA LEU A 21 17.13 28.16 17.54
C LEU A 21 17.31 26.62 17.54
N PRO A 22 17.23 25.94 16.38
CA PRO A 22 17.25 24.48 16.30
C PRO A 22 18.60 23.87 16.75
N GLY A 23 18.51 22.78 17.51
CA GLY A 23 19.63 21.96 17.96
C GLY A 23 20.37 21.21 16.84
N PRO A 24 21.46 20.48 17.15
CA PRO A 24 22.38 19.94 16.15
C PRO A 24 21.75 18.84 15.27
N LEU A 25 21.88 19.00 13.94
CA LEU A 25 21.27 18.16 12.89
C LEU A 25 22.07 16.88 12.50
N GLY A 26 22.92 16.34 13.39
CA GLY A 26 23.43 14.98 13.21
C GLY A 26 24.84 14.67 13.75
N CYS A 27 24.99 13.47 14.29
CA CYS A 27 26.28 12.86 14.66
C CYS A 27 26.72 11.88 13.55
N LYS A 28 27.98 11.94 13.10
CA LYS A 28 28.56 10.86 12.28
C LYS A 28 29.19 9.82 13.22
N TYR A 29 28.70 8.59 13.14
CA TYR A 29 29.14 7.48 13.97
C TYR A 29 30.34 6.77 13.35
N ASP A 30 31.36 6.53 14.16
CA ASP A 30 32.46 5.62 13.89
C ASP A 30 32.53 4.65 15.09
N ASP A 31 32.14 3.41 14.87
CA ASP A 31 31.96 2.38 15.92
C ASP A 31 33.29 1.77 16.39
N SER A 32 34.44 2.25 15.92
CA SER A 32 35.72 1.57 16.13
C SER A 32 36.66 2.21 17.16
N LEU A 33 36.41 3.44 17.65
CA LEU A 33 37.43 4.17 18.42
C LEU A 33 36.91 4.86 19.69
N THR A 34 37.80 5.05 20.65
CA THR A 34 37.60 5.75 21.93
C THR A 34 37.28 7.25 21.80
N GLU A 35 36.96 7.74 20.60
CA GLU A 35 36.69 9.14 20.25
C GLU A 35 35.32 9.28 19.57
N LEU A 36 34.42 10.09 20.14
CA LEU A 36 33.16 10.49 19.50
C LEU A 36 33.30 11.88 18.87
N GLN A 37 32.82 12.06 17.63
CA GLN A 37 32.70 13.37 16.99
C GLN A 37 31.25 13.86 16.90
N ILE A 38 30.93 14.96 17.57
CA ILE A 38 29.62 15.62 17.51
C ILE A 38 29.74 16.83 16.56
N GLN A 39 28.90 16.89 15.53
CA GLN A 39 28.88 18.01 14.59
C GLN A 39 27.77 18.98 14.96
N LEU A 40 28.15 20.17 15.41
CA LEU A 40 27.24 21.26 15.70
C LEU A 40 27.19 22.17 14.46
N VAL A 41 26.17 21.98 13.63
CA VAL A 41 25.91 22.80 12.43
C VAL A 41 25.29 24.13 12.87
N VAL A 42 25.74 25.24 12.25
CA VAL A 42 25.23 26.59 12.54
C VAL A 42 24.60 27.14 11.25
N PRO A 43 23.30 26.89 10.99
CA PRO A 43 22.64 27.36 9.77
C PRO A 43 22.50 28.89 9.75
N GLY A 44 22.63 29.51 8.57
CA GLY A 44 22.28 30.92 8.35
C GLY A 44 23.42 31.94 8.39
N ILE A 45 24.66 31.55 8.73
CA ILE A 45 25.81 32.46 8.75
C ILE A 45 26.61 32.37 7.44
N LYS A 46 26.81 33.50 6.75
CA LYS A 46 27.60 33.58 5.52
C LYS A 46 29.02 33.02 5.73
N GLU A 47 29.49 32.20 4.80
CA GLU A 47 30.72 31.41 4.86
C GLU A 47 31.97 32.17 5.36
N LYS A 48 32.14 33.43 4.95
CA LYS A 48 33.31 34.27 5.29
C LYS A 48 33.34 34.75 6.75
N THR A 49 32.22 34.71 7.46
CA THR A 49 32.11 35.20 8.84
C THR A 49 32.56 34.14 9.86
N PHE A 50 32.24 32.86 9.60
CA PHE A 50 32.52 31.74 10.50
C PHE A 50 33.91 31.12 10.31
N THR A 51 34.49 31.22 9.12
CA THR A 51 35.75 30.54 8.75
C THR A 51 37.01 31.11 9.41
N HIS A 52 36.96 32.34 9.94
CA HIS A 52 38.10 32.92 10.64
C HIS A 52 38.00 32.65 12.14
N ALA A 53 38.90 31.81 12.68
CA ALA A 53 38.99 31.51 14.12
C ALA A 53 39.08 32.77 15.02
N ALA A 54 39.53 33.90 14.47
CA ALA A 54 39.58 35.19 15.14
C ALA A 54 38.21 35.86 15.38
N ASN A 55 37.13 35.33 14.81
CA ASN A 55 35.75 35.88 14.86
C ASN A 55 34.76 34.92 15.56
N THR A 56 35.26 33.95 16.33
CA THR A 56 34.42 32.99 17.04
C THR A 56 35.07 32.60 18.36
N ASP A 57 34.37 32.84 19.46
CA ASP A 57 34.79 32.42 20.79
C ASP A 57 34.02 31.13 21.16
N VAL A 58 34.75 30.12 21.62
CA VAL A 58 34.20 28.84 22.06
C VAL A 58 34.61 28.58 23.49
N TYR A 59 33.63 28.49 24.39
CA TYR A 59 33.83 28.16 25.79
C TYR A 59 33.30 26.77 26.06
N ILE A 60 34.13 25.90 26.64
CA ILE A 60 33.76 24.52 26.96
C ILE A 60 33.97 24.29 28.44
N LYS A 61 32.94 23.77 29.10
CA LYS A 61 33.00 23.24 30.46
C LYS A 61 32.65 21.76 30.42
N THR A 62 33.48 20.94 31.07
CA THR A 62 33.32 19.49 31.05
C THR A 62 33.46 18.93 32.45
N ASP A 63 32.62 17.96 32.80
CA ASP A 63 32.77 17.13 33.99
C ASP A 63 33.02 15.67 33.56
N SER A 64 33.08 14.74 34.52
CA SER A 64 33.36 13.32 34.25
C SER A 64 32.36 12.63 33.32
N ASP A 65 31.16 13.19 33.19
CA ASP A 65 30.04 12.61 32.44
C ASP A 65 29.16 13.67 31.75
N SER A 66 29.53 14.95 31.72
CA SER A 66 28.75 16.01 31.10
C SER A 66 29.60 17.01 30.32
N VAL A 67 29.01 17.65 29.30
CA VAL A 67 29.68 18.69 28.50
C VAL A 67 28.72 19.85 28.26
N THR A 68 29.15 21.05 28.57
CA THR A 68 28.47 22.30 28.22
C THR A 68 29.39 23.14 27.32
N LEU A 69 28.88 23.57 26.16
CA LEU A 69 29.60 24.39 25.21
C LEU A 69 28.80 25.65 24.89
N LEU A 70 29.41 26.81 25.05
CA LEU A 70 28.87 28.09 24.62
C LEU A 70 29.68 28.58 23.41
N LEU A 71 29.01 28.76 22.27
CA LEU A 71 29.59 29.25 21.04
C LEU A 71 29.09 30.67 20.78
N THR A 72 30.02 31.62 20.61
CA THR A 72 29.70 33.01 20.30
C THR A 72 30.38 33.40 18.99
N VAL A 73 29.60 33.71 17.97
CA VAL A 73 30.10 34.26 16.69
C VAL A 73 30.01 35.78 16.78
N PHE A 74 31.12 36.46 16.51
CA PHE A 74 31.17 37.92 16.56
C PHE A 74 31.85 38.49 15.33
N LYS A 75 31.55 39.74 15.01
CA LYS A 75 32.24 40.52 14.00
C LYS A 75 33.10 41.57 14.69
N MET A 76 34.40 41.55 14.42
CA MET A 76 35.30 42.60 14.87
C MET A 76 35.05 43.90 14.10
N ASN A 77 34.55 44.93 14.78
CA ASN A 77 34.50 46.28 14.24
C ASN A 77 35.86 46.96 14.44
N LYS A 78 36.77 46.72 13.49
CA LYS A 78 38.11 47.32 13.48
C LYS A 78 38.13 48.83 13.26
N LYS A 79 36.98 49.45 12.94
CA LYS A 79 36.85 50.90 12.76
C LYS A 79 36.56 51.65 14.06
N ALA A 80 36.14 50.94 15.12
CA ALA A 80 36.03 51.51 16.46
C ALA A 80 37.39 51.49 17.17
N SER A 81 37.67 52.48 18.02
CA SER A 81 38.87 52.54 18.85
C SER A 81 38.47 52.66 20.33
N PRO A 82 38.69 51.63 21.17
CA PRO A 82 39.32 50.35 20.83
C PRO A 82 38.44 49.45 19.91
N PRO A 83 39.03 48.47 19.19
CA PRO A 83 38.27 47.55 18.34
C PRO A 83 37.19 46.82 19.14
N GLU A 84 35.96 46.88 18.67
CA GLU A 84 34.80 46.36 19.40
C GLU A 84 34.30 45.04 18.81
N LYS A 85 33.93 44.08 19.66
CA LYS A 85 33.31 42.80 19.28
C LYS A 85 31.80 42.98 19.21
N ILE A 86 31.22 42.86 18.02
CA ILE A 86 29.76 42.85 17.84
C ILE A 86 29.30 41.40 17.74
N THR A 87 28.57 40.90 18.74
CA THR A 87 28.01 39.54 18.73
C THR A 87 26.96 39.41 17.64
N LEU A 88 27.11 38.42 16.76
CA LEU A 88 26.18 38.14 15.66
C LEU A 88 25.26 36.95 15.97
N ASP A 89 25.76 35.94 16.69
CA ASP A 89 25.01 34.74 17.05
C ASP A 89 25.63 34.12 18.32
N LYS A 90 24.80 33.55 19.18
CA LYS A 90 25.22 32.93 20.44
C LYS A 90 24.38 31.69 20.73
N ARG A 91 25.03 30.55 20.94
CA ARG A 91 24.36 29.27 21.12
C ARG A 91 24.95 28.48 22.28
N LEU A 92 24.07 27.98 23.15
CA LEU A 92 24.43 27.08 24.24
C LEU A 92 24.07 25.64 23.87
N PHE A 93 25.04 24.75 23.96
CA PHE A 93 24.86 23.31 23.77
C PHE A 93 25.20 22.61 25.08
N GLN A 94 24.25 21.86 25.64
CA GLN A 94 24.47 21.12 26.87
C GLN A 94 24.10 19.64 26.69
N VAL A 95 25.05 18.77 27.04
CA VAL A 95 24.86 17.33 27.15
C VAL A 95 25.06 16.95 28.60
N LYS A 96 23.95 16.68 29.29
CA LYS A 96 23.94 16.49 30.75
C LYS A 96 24.50 15.15 31.21
N LYS A 97 24.48 14.11 30.36
CA LYS A 97 24.98 12.77 30.75
C LYS A 97 25.47 11.94 29.56
N PHE A 98 26.71 11.49 29.64
CA PHE A 98 27.30 10.51 28.73
C PHE A 98 27.26 9.10 29.36
N PRO A 99 27.10 8.03 28.56
CA PRO A 99 27.01 6.65 29.06
C PRO A 99 28.36 6.07 29.55
N GLY A 100 29.44 6.86 29.57
CA GLY A 100 30.74 6.45 30.11
C GLY A 100 31.62 7.66 30.48
N LYS A 101 32.68 7.41 31.25
CA LYS A 101 33.56 8.48 31.77
C LYS A 101 34.31 9.18 30.64
N ILE A 102 34.18 10.51 30.60
CA ILE A 102 34.88 11.40 29.68
C ILE A 102 36.30 11.62 30.20
N LEU A 103 37.28 11.48 29.31
CA LEU A 103 38.69 11.74 29.62
C LEU A 103 39.11 13.14 29.16
N SER A 104 38.68 13.55 27.97
CA SER A 104 38.94 14.89 27.44
C SER A 104 37.89 15.28 26.41
N VAL A 105 37.74 16.59 26.19
CA VAL A 105 36.93 17.16 25.12
C VAL A 105 37.74 18.23 24.42
N ASP A 106 37.85 18.09 23.11
CA ASP A 106 38.48 19.07 22.22
C ASP A 106 37.46 19.57 21.20
N TYR A 107 37.75 20.68 20.55
CA TYR A 107 36.92 21.19 19.45
C TYR A 107 37.75 21.58 18.23
N LYS A 108 37.10 21.55 17.07
CA LYS A 108 37.64 22.06 15.82
C LYS A 108 36.58 22.82 15.06
N LEU A 109 36.86 24.09 14.76
CA LEU A 109 36.03 24.89 13.86
C LEU A 109 36.29 24.47 12.41
N LYS A 110 35.21 24.27 11.65
CA LYS A 110 35.20 24.03 10.20
C LYS A 110 34.23 25.01 9.54
N LYS A 111 34.24 25.08 8.21
CA LYS A 111 33.55 26.08 7.37
C LYS A 111 32.12 26.47 7.80
N ASP A 112 31.32 25.52 8.28
CA ASP A 112 29.91 25.68 8.65
C ASP A 112 29.52 24.97 9.97
N LYS A 113 30.52 24.50 10.73
CA LYS A 113 30.27 23.68 11.91
C LYS A 113 31.40 23.72 12.93
N CYS A 114 31.02 23.60 14.20
CA CYS A 114 31.95 23.24 15.27
C CYS A 114 31.90 21.72 15.46
N VAL A 115 33.04 21.06 15.34
CA VAL A 115 33.16 19.61 15.59
C VAL A 115 33.76 19.41 16.97
N LEU A 116 32.95 18.92 17.90
CA LEU A 116 33.40 18.48 19.22
C LEU A 116 33.95 17.07 19.14
N LYS A 117 35.11 16.84 19.73
CA LYS A 117 35.78 15.54 19.86
C LYS A 117 35.79 15.14 21.34
N VAL A 118 35.04 14.12 21.71
CA VAL A 118 34.95 13.63 23.10
C VAL A 118 35.67 12.29 23.18
N LYS A 119 36.66 12.17 24.08
CA LYS A 119 37.38 10.91 24.32
C LYS A 119 36.87 10.21 25.57
N LYS A 120 36.67 8.90 25.48
CA LYS A 120 36.14 8.04 26.56
C LYS A 120 37.18 7.07 27.08
N ALA A 121 36.98 6.61 28.32
CA ALA A 121 37.90 5.71 28.99
C ALA A 121 37.93 4.26 28.46
N GLN A 122 36.84 3.76 27.86
CA GLN A 122 36.72 2.38 27.35
C GLN A 122 35.93 2.32 26.04
N SER A 123 36.22 1.33 25.17
CA SER A 123 35.48 1.09 23.92
C SER A 123 34.06 0.54 24.22
N GLY A 124 33.05 0.95 23.45
CA GLY A 124 31.65 0.55 23.66
C GLY A 124 30.63 1.49 22.99
N SER A 125 29.47 0.97 22.57
CA SER A 125 28.44 1.73 21.85
C SER A 125 27.73 2.76 22.75
N TRP A 126 27.72 4.03 22.34
CA TRP A 126 26.92 5.10 22.97
C TRP A 126 25.48 5.18 22.41
N ALA A 127 25.09 4.20 21.59
CA ALA A 127 23.99 4.34 20.62
C ALA A 127 22.57 4.39 21.19
N ASN A 128 22.33 4.27 22.50
CA ASN A 128 20.95 4.29 23.03
C ASN A 128 20.61 5.44 23.97
N VAL A 129 21.51 6.40 24.24
CA VAL A 129 21.25 7.45 25.26
C VAL A 129 21.34 8.90 24.74
N LEU A 130 22.20 9.19 23.76
CA LEU A 130 22.37 10.56 23.24
C LEU A 130 21.33 10.96 22.20
N ALA A 131 20.75 10.01 21.46
CA ALA A 131 19.65 10.28 20.53
C ALA A 131 18.36 10.72 21.24
N MET A 132 18.16 10.33 22.51
CA MET A 132 17.01 10.78 23.32
C MET A 132 17.25 12.09 24.09
N HIS A 133 18.50 12.46 24.39
CA HIS A 133 18.79 13.67 25.18
C HIS A 133 18.99 14.95 24.35
N ALA A 134 19.18 14.85 23.03
CA ALA A 134 19.25 16.01 22.14
C ALA A 134 17.91 16.76 21.96
N LEU A 135 16.82 16.27 22.57
CA LEU A 135 15.47 16.85 22.51
C LEU A 135 15.00 17.53 23.81
N PHE A 136 15.81 17.58 24.88
CA PHE A 136 15.39 18.15 26.16
C PHE A 136 16.31 19.28 26.65
N VAL A 137 16.02 20.49 26.18
CA VAL A 137 16.27 21.74 26.92
C VAL A 137 14.91 22.35 27.25
N SER A 138 14.26 21.87 28.31
CA SER A 138 13.55 22.64 29.34
C SER A 138 13.08 21.65 30.42
N SER A 139 13.06 22.07 31.69
CA SER A 139 13.03 21.20 32.86
C SER A 139 11.79 21.38 33.74
N ALA A 140 11.22 20.30 34.30
CA ALA A 140 10.54 20.26 35.63
C ALA A 140 10.44 18.81 36.20
N LYS A 141 10.23 18.66 37.52
CA LYS A 141 10.77 17.62 38.45
C LYS A 141 9.79 16.54 38.98
N ARG A 142 10.34 15.32 39.30
CA ARG A 142 10.14 14.26 40.36
C ARG A 142 8.71 13.68 40.66
N VAL A 143 8.45 12.42 41.06
CA VAL A 143 9.02 11.51 42.13
C VAL A 143 8.77 9.97 41.83
N PRO A 144 9.03 8.93 42.69
CA PRO A 144 9.73 7.67 42.33
C PRO A 144 8.92 6.34 42.56
N PHE A 145 9.55 5.15 42.36
CA PHE A 145 9.39 3.81 43.02
C PHE A 145 9.84 2.70 42.02
N ALA A 146 11.00 2.04 42.20
CA ALA A 146 11.30 0.79 42.93
C ALA A 146 11.08 -0.54 42.16
N SER A 147 12.18 -1.10 41.58
CA SER A 147 12.59 -2.52 41.37
C SER A 147 11.65 -3.58 40.71
N PRO A 148 12.16 -4.74 40.24
CA PRO A 148 13.41 -5.06 39.54
C PRO A 148 13.18 -5.75 38.17
N LEU A 149 14.23 -5.78 37.34
CA LEU A 149 14.33 -6.46 36.05
C LEU A 149 14.25 -8.00 36.14
N PRO A 150 13.71 -8.67 35.11
CA PRO A 150 14.26 -9.93 34.63
C PRO A 150 14.96 -9.73 33.29
N THR A 151 16.18 -10.26 33.24
CA THR A 151 17.11 -10.30 32.11
C THR A 151 16.53 -11.10 30.93
N ILE A 152 16.42 -10.49 29.75
CA ILE A 152 16.19 -11.19 28.48
C ILE A 152 17.51 -11.16 27.68
N SER A 153 18.17 -12.32 27.61
CA SER A 153 19.24 -12.58 26.63
C SER A 153 18.63 -12.88 25.28
N TYR A 154 19.11 -12.17 24.26
CA TYR A 154 18.83 -12.43 22.86
C TYR A 154 19.57 -13.68 22.35
N ALA A 155 18.85 -14.41 21.50
CA ALA A 155 19.35 -15.20 20.37
C ALA A 155 20.22 -16.45 20.65
N PHE A 156 19.56 -17.58 20.88
CA PHE A 156 20.00 -18.85 20.29
C PHE A 156 18.84 -19.49 19.53
N PHE A 157 19.16 -19.97 18.33
CA PHE A 157 18.25 -20.57 17.36
C PHE A 157 17.36 -21.66 17.98
N SER A 158 16.05 -21.55 17.73
CA SER A 158 15.09 -22.63 17.92
C SER A 158 15.43 -23.78 16.98
N PHE A 159 16.05 -24.83 17.52
CA PHE A 159 15.91 -26.19 17.01
C PHE A 159 14.88 -26.89 17.88
N SER A 160 13.62 -26.84 17.46
CA SER A 160 12.53 -27.57 18.11
C SER A 160 11.89 -28.50 17.09
N ARG A 161 12.05 -29.81 17.33
CA ARG A 161 11.38 -30.95 16.68
C ARG A 161 11.91 -31.41 15.31
N MET A 162 12.96 -32.24 15.35
CA MET A 162 13.03 -33.44 14.50
C MET A 162 13.14 -34.66 15.42
N ARG A 163 12.11 -35.51 15.43
CA ARG A 163 12.20 -36.88 15.94
C ARG A 163 13.03 -37.67 14.93
N LEU A 164 14.27 -38.03 15.28
CA LEU A 164 14.96 -39.15 14.65
C LEU A 164 15.91 -39.80 15.65
N LEU A 165 15.67 -41.09 15.86
CA LEU A 165 16.51 -42.09 16.53
C LEU A 165 16.69 -41.90 18.05
N GLY A 166 15.91 -42.67 18.81
CA GLY A 166 16.06 -42.79 20.24
C GLY A 166 17.41 -43.38 20.61
N ILE A 167 18.28 -42.55 21.17
CA ILE A 167 19.35 -42.83 22.15
C ILE A 167 19.77 -41.43 22.64
N LEU A 168 19.41 -41.08 23.89
CA LEU A 168 20.09 -40.17 24.82
C LEU A 168 19.09 -39.62 25.84
N ASN A 169 19.34 -39.90 27.12
CA ASN A 169 18.62 -39.35 28.26
C ASN A 169 18.83 -37.83 28.34
N PHE A 170 17.80 -37.13 28.81
CA PHE A 170 17.77 -35.70 29.05
C PHE A 170 18.92 -35.25 29.97
N VAL A 171 19.87 -34.53 29.39
CA VAL A 171 20.74 -33.60 30.13
C VAL A 171 20.55 -32.23 29.49
N ASP A 172 20.16 -31.26 30.31
CA ASP A 172 19.92 -29.89 29.87
C ASP A 172 21.25 -29.23 29.49
N VAL A 173 21.56 -29.21 28.19
CA VAL A 173 22.84 -28.74 27.62
C VAL A 173 23.16 -27.29 28.04
N ASN A 174 22.13 -26.49 28.35
CA ASN A 174 22.30 -25.13 28.85
C ASN A 174 22.89 -25.04 30.27
N VAL A 175 22.76 -26.09 31.08
CA VAL A 175 23.33 -26.17 32.43
C VAL A 175 24.81 -26.58 32.39
N LEU A 176 25.19 -27.49 31.49
CA LEU A 176 26.59 -27.89 31.30
C LEU A 176 27.45 -26.75 30.72
N LEU A 177 26.93 -26.00 29.75
CA LEU A 177 27.68 -24.95 29.06
C LEU A 177 27.92 -23.69 29.90
N ARG A 178 27.19 -23.50 31.01
CA ARG A 178 27.38 -22.35 31.92
C ARG A 178 28.45 -22.56 32.99
N SER A 179 28.91 -23.80 33.19
CA SER A 179 29.92 -24.16 34.21
C SER A 179 31.22 -24.74 33.64
N MET A 180 31.32 -24.95 32.32
CA MET A 180 32.51 -25.50 31.68
C MET A 180 33.55 -24.43 31.37
N SER A 181 34.82 -24.70 31.68
CA SER A 181 35.92 -23.87 31.20
C SER A 181 36.09 -24.05 29.69
N ILE A 182 36.74 -23.09 29.02
CA ILE A 182 37.07 -23.18 27.58
C ILE A 182 37.90 -24.44 27.29
N HIS A 183 38.66 -24.94 28.27
CA HIS A 183 39.44 -26.16 28.14
C HIS A 183 38.54 -27.40 28.11
N ASP A 184 37.58 -27.50 29.03
CA ASP A 184 36.65 -28.65 29.09
C ASP A 184 35.75 -28.72 27.85
N ALA A 185 35.35 -27.56 27.32
CA ALA A 185 34.60 -27.48 26.07
C ALA A 185 35.41 -28.00 24.88
N LYS A 186 36.71 -27.70 24.82
CA LYS A 186 37.59 -28.23 23.78
C LYS A 186 37.74 -29.75 23.90
N THR A 187 37.94 -30.26 25.11
CA THR A 187 38.10 -31.70 25.36
C THR A 187 36.84 -32.47 24.98
N LEU A 188 35.66 -31.99 25.39
CA LEU A 188 34.38 -32.60 25.05
C LEU A 188 34.12 -32.61 23.54
N ILE A 189 34.48 -31.54 22.83
CA ILE A 189 34.37 -31.48 21.36
C ILE A 189 35.30 -32.50 20.70
N VAL A 190 36.54 -32.65 21.18
CA VAL A 190 37.53 -33.59 20.63
C VAL A 190 37.11 -35.05 20.89
N GLU A 191 36.61 -35.35 22.09
CA GLU A 191 36.11 -36.69 22.45
C GLU A 191 34.86 -37.05 21.65
N THR A 192 33.92 -36.10 21.52
CA THR A 192 32.70 -36.30 20.72
C THR A 192 33.05 -36.49 19.25
N TYR A 193 33.98 -35.71 18.69
CA TYR A 193 34.46 -35.86 17.32
C TYR A 193 35.08 -37.25 17.11
N SER A 194 35.95 -37.69 18.03
CA SER A 194 36.59 -39.01 17.94
C SER A 194 35.58 -40.16 18.01
N ALA A 195 34.62 -40.10 18.95
CA ALA A 195 33.58 -41.12 19.10
C ALA A 195 32.62 -41.19 17.89
N VAL A 196 32.32 -40.04 17.28
CA VAL A 196 31.52 -39.97 16.05
C VAL A 196 32.30 -40.54 14.87
N ASN A 197 33.59 -40.24 14.76
CA ASN A 197 34.45 -40.72 13.68
C ASN A 197 34.62 -42.25 13.73
N GLU A 198 34.83 -42.83 14.92
CA GLU A 198 34.89 -44.28 15.10
C GLU A 198 33.57 -44.99 14.76
N ARG A 199 32.42 -44.39 15.12
CA ARG A 199 31.10 -44.99 14.84
C ARG A 199 30.66 -44.90 13.39
N ILE A 200 31.02 -43.82 12.69
CA ILE A 200 30.60 -43.62 11.30
C ILE A 200 31.40 -44.52 10.34
N ALA A 201 32.59 -45.00 10.73
CA ALA A 201 33.43 -45.93 9.96
C ALA A 201 33.59 -45.55 8.48
N SER A 202 33.53 -44.25 8.18
CA SER A 202 33.60 -43.72 6.81
C SER A 202 34.95 -43.03 6.60
N LYS A 203 35.44 -43.02 5.36
CA LYS A 203 36.68 -42.30 4.98
C LYS A 203 36.53 -40.77 4.98
N ILE A 204 35.39 -40.24 5.41
CA ILE A 204 35.04 -38.83 5.31
C ILE A 204 34.98 -38.23 6.72
N ASP A 205 35.71 -37.12 6.89
CA ASP A 205 35.76 -36.36 8.14
C ASP A 205 34.34 -35.96 8.61
N PRO A 206 33.95 -36.24 9.87
CA PRO A 206 32.61 -35.93 10.38
C PRO A 206 32.21 -34.45 10.32
N VAL A 207 33.16 -33.53 10.47
CA VAL A 207 32.91 -32.09 10.32
C VAL A 207 32.63 -31.76 8.86
N VAL A 208 33.38 -32.35 7.92
CA VAL A 208 33.11 -32.20 6.48
C VAL A 208 31.73 -32.74 6.12
N LEU A 209 31.30 -33.86 6.71
CA LEU A 209 29.97 -34.41 6.50
C LEU A 209 28.87 -33.49 7.05
N ILE A 210 29.01 -33.00 8.28
CA ILE A 210 28.02 -32.10 8.91
C ILE A 210 27.93 -30.78 8.14
N VAL A 211 29.06 -30.16 7.83
CA VAL A 211 29.11 -28.90 7.06
C VAL A 211 28.59 -29.13 5.66
N GLY A 212 28.93 -30.24 5.00
CA GLY A 212 28.43 -30.60 3.67
C GLY A 212 26.92 -30.80 3.65
N VAL A 213 26.34 -31.49 4.62
CA VAL A 213 24.88 -31.67 4.74
C VAL A 213 24.18 -30.35 5.07
N ALA A 214 24.74 -29.53 5.98
CA ALA A 214 24.19 -28.23 6.31
C ALA A 214 24.24 -27.27 5.11
N ALA A 215 25.37 -27.16 4.43
CA ALA A 215 25.55 -26.36 3.23
C ALA A 215 24.66 -26.86 2.08
N GLY A 216 24.56 -28.18 1.88
CA GLY A 216 23.67 -28.81 0.92
C GLY A 216 22.20 -28.53 1.21
N THR A 217 21.80 -28.57 2.49
CA THR A 217 20.44 -28.24 2.92
C THR A 217 20.12 -26.77 2.72
N VAL A 218 21.02 -25.86 3.12
CA VAL A 218 20.86 -24.41 2.90
C VAL A 218 20.79 -24.11 1.41
N THR A 219 21.65 -24.72 0.60
CA THR A 219 21.66 -24.58 -0.86
C THR A 219 20.37 -25.09 -1.47
N TYR A 220 19.91 -26.29 -1.08
CA TYR A 220 18.63 -26.84 -1.52
C TYR A 220 17.46 -25.93 -1.14
N LEU A 221 17.42 -25.42 0.10
CA LEU A 221 16.37 -24.50 0.54
C LEU A 221 16.41 -23.18 -0.24
N ASN A 222 17.59 -22.63 -0.53
CA ASN A 222 17.74 -21.42 -1.32
C ASN A 222 17.37 -21.64 -2.79
N VAL A 223 17.78 -22.75 -3.40
CA VAL A 223 17.38 -23.13 -4.77
C VAL A 223 15.88 -23.37 -4.82
N ARG A 224 15.30 -24.10 -3.86
CA ARG A 224 13.86 -24.33 -3.76
C ARG A 224 13.08 -23.03 -3.57
N ARG A 225 13.58 -22.09 -2.76
CA ARG A 225 12.99 -20.75 -2.62
C ARG A 225 13.09 -19.95 -3.92
N LEU A 226 14.22 -20.01 -4.61
CA LEU A 226 14.42 -19.35 -5.91
C LEU A 226 13.47 -19.93 -6.97
N LEU A 227 13.27 -21.24 -6.97
CA LEU A 227 12.33 -21.92 -7.85
C LEU A 227 10.88 -21.53 -7.52
N ARG A 228 10.50 -21.48 -6.23
CA ARG A 228 9.16 -21.10 -5.76
C ARG A 228 8.91 -19.58 -5.64
N ARG A 229 9.85 -18.75 -6.12
CA ARG A 229 9.76 -17.29 -6.02
C ARG A 229 8.71 -16.69 -6.96
N SER A 230 8.35 -17.43 -8.02
CA SER A 230 7.36 -17.05 -9.02
C SER A 230 6.79 -18.32 -9.64
N ASP A 231 5.48 -18.34 -9.88
CA ASP A 231 4.79 -19.46 -10.54
C ASP A 231 4.96 -19.45 -12.07
N GLN A 232 5.67 -18.46 -12.62
CA GLN A 232 5.99 -18.45 -14.05
C GLN A 232 6.96 -19.58 -14.41
N PRO A 233 6.78 -20.23 -15.57
CA PRO A 233 7.71 -21.23 -16.08
C PRO A 233 9.15 -20.70 -16.10
N ILE A 234 10.12 -21.56 -15.74
CA ILE A 234 11.55 -21.18 -15.69
C ILE A 234 12.02 -20.60 -17.02
N ALA A 235 11.55 -21.14 -18.15
CA ALA A 235 11.85 -20.62 -19.48
C ALA A 235 11.40 -19.15 -19.66
N LYS A 236 10.19 -18.80 -19.23
CA LYS A 236 9.68 -17.43 -19.29
C LYS A 236 10.47 -16.48 -18.39
N ARG A 237 10.86 -16.96 -17.19
CA ARG A 237 11.71 -16.22 -16.26
C ARG A 237 13.11 -15.99 -16.83
N LEU A 238 13.70 -17.00 -17.47
CA LEU A 238 15.00 -16.92 -18.11
C LEU A 238 14.94 -15.97 -19.31
N ASN A 239 13.91 -16.07 -20.15
CA ASN A 239 13.69 -15.16 -21.28
C ASN A 239 13.54 -13.71 -20.81
N GLY A 240 12.74 -13.45 -19.77
CA GLY A 240 12.61 -12.11 -19.18
C GLY A 240 13.90 -11.62 -18.52
N TRP A 241 14.70 -12.51 -17.92
CA TRP A 241 16.02 -12.16 -17.41
C TRP A 241 17.01 -11.82 -18.54
N LEU A 242 17.09 -12.65 -19.59
CA LEU A 242 17.92 -12.45 -20.77
C LEU A 242 17.54 -11.14 -21.48
N PHE A 243 16.25 -10.90 -21.71
CA PHE A 243 15.76 -9.66 -22.30
C PHE A 243 16.15 -8.45 -21.44
N ARG A 244 16.01 -8.53 -20.12
CA ARG A 244 16.48 -7.47 -19.20
C ARG A 244 17.97 -7.25 -19.28
N GLN A 245 18.80 -8.28 -19.49
CA GLN A 245 20.23 -8.09 -19.73
C GLN A 245 20.49 -7.40 -21.08
N LEU A 246 19.77 -7.79 -22.14
CA LEU A 246 19.87 -7.19 -23.47
C LEU A 246 19.45 -5.70 -23.48
N ARG A 247 18.56 -5.27 -22.57
CA ARG A 247 18.18 -3.85 -22.42
C ARG A 247 19.36 -2.94 -22.06
N TRP A 248 20.41 -3.44 -21.43
CA TRP A 248 21.60 -2.65 -21.07
C TRP A 248 22.55 -2.40 -22.25
N LEU A 249 22.28 -3.00 -23.41
CA LEU A 249 23.05 -2.72 -24.62
C LEU A 249 22.67 -1.31 -25.13
N PRO A 250 23.63 -0.39 -25.32
CA PRO A 250 23.34 1.01 -25.62
C PRO A 250 22.43 1.23 -26.85
N PHE A 251 22.54 0.39 -27.87
CA PHE A 251 21.70 0.49 -29.07
C PHE A 251 20.26 0.01 -28.84
N VAL A 252 20.05 -0.96 -27.94
CA VAL A 252 18.72 -1.44 -27.55
C VAL A 252 18.06 -0.40 -26.65
N GLU A 253 18.80 0.10 -25.66
CA GLU A 253 18.35 1.16 -24.77
C GLU A 253 17.91 2.41 -25.55
N ALA A 254 18.74 2.89 -26.48
CA ALA A 254 18.42 4.06 -27.30
C ALA A 254 17.17 3.85 -28.16
N LYS A 255 16.97 2.64 -28.70
CA LYS A 255 15.77 2.31 -29.48
C LYS A 255 14.52 2.25 -28.62
N ILE A 256 14.59 1.60 -27.45
CA ILE A 256 13.48 1.54 -26.48
C ILE A 256 13.13 2.96 -26.01
N ALA A 257 14.12 3.77 -25.63
CA ALA A 257 13.91 5.14 -25.18
C ALA A 257 13.22 5.99 -26.26
N LYS A 258 13.62 5.83 -27.54
CA LYS A 258 12.98 6.53 -28.66
C LYS A 258 11.51 6.14 -28.83
N GLU A 259 11.18 4.85 -28.78
CA GLU A 259 9.79 4.37 -28.89
C GLU A 259 8.94 4.77 -27.68
N LEU A 260 9.49 4.70 -26.47
CA LEU A 260 8.82 5.17 -25.25
C LEU A 260 8.58 6.68 -25.29
N GLN A 261 9.53 7.48 -25.81
CA GLN A 261 9.34 8.93 -25.96
C GLN A 261 8.23 9.25 -26.97
N LYS A 262 8.16 8.51 -28.08
CA LYS A 262 7.08 8.64 -29.06
C LYS A 262 5.73 8.29 -28.41
N THR A 263 5.66 7.14 -27.74
CA THR A 263 4.47 6.67 -27.01
C THR A 263 4.04 7.69 -25.96
N ARG A 264 5.00 8.28 -25.23
CA ARG A 264 4.74 9.34 -24.24
C ARG A 264 4.05 10.55 -24.86
N LYS A 265 4.57 11.07 -25.97
CA LYS A 265 3.96 12.22 -26.67
C LYS A 265 2.54 11.90 -27.14
N GLU A 266 2.31 10.70 -27.66
CA GLU A 266 0.98 10.26 -28.11
C GLU A 266 -0.01 10.14 -26.95
N ILE A 267 0.41 9.57 -25.83
CA ILE A 267 -0.40 9.45 -24.60
C ILE A 267 -0.71 10.82 -24.01
N GLU A 268 0.31 11.68 -23.86
CA GLU A 268 0.16 13.04 -23.34
C GLU A 268 -0.80 13.85 -24.20
N HIS A 269 -0.64 13.80 -25.53
CA HIS A 269 -1.58 14.42 -26.46
C HIS A 269 -3.01 13.87 -26.31
N SER A 270 -3.16 12.56 -26.11
CA SER A 270 -4.49 11.94 -25.93
C SER A 270 -5.17 12.31 -24.62
N ILE A 271 -4.42 12.51 -23.53
CA ILE A 271 -4.98 12.93 -22.23
C ILE A 271 -5.39 14.41 -22.31
N HIS A 272 -4.49 15.26 -22.81
CA HIS A 272 -4.69 16.71 -22.86
C HIS A 272 -5.46 17.20 -24.09
N GLN A 273 -6.03 16.31 -24.91
CA GLN A 273 -6.86 16.70 -26.06
C GLN A 273 -8.12 17.50 -25.65
N TYR A 274 -8.57 17.34 -24.40
CA TYR A 274 -9.72 18.04 -23.85
C TYR A 274 -9.35 19.41 -23.23
N ASP A 275 -8.06 19.63 -22.93
CA ASP A 275 -7.53 20.89 -22.40
C ASP A 275 -7.34 21.93 -23.52
N LYS A 276 -8.44 22.32 -24.17
CA LYS A 276 -8.43 23.14 -25.40
C LYS A 276 -7.61 24.42 -25.28
N GLU A 277 -7.61 25.04 -24.11
CA GLU A 277 -6.87 26.28 -23.86
C GLU A 277 -5.43 26.05 -23.35
N LYS A 278 -5.12 24.85 -22.85
CA LYS A 278 -3.86 24.48 -22.17
C LYS A 278 -3.43 25.48 -21.08
N VAL A 279 -4.40 26.09 -20.39
CA VAL A 279 -4.16 27.02 -19.28
C VAL A 279 -4.33 26.27 -17.95
N PHE A 280 -3.23 26.14 -17.22
CA PHE A 280 -3.17 25.49 -15.91
C PHE A 280 -2.84 26.51 -14.83
N ILE A 281 -3.51 26.41 -13.67
CA ILE A 281 -3.16 27.17 -12.48
C ILE A 281 -1.95 26.48 -11.84
N ARG A 282 -0.77 27.11 -11.95
CA ARG A 282 0.51 26.56 -11.46
C ARG A 282 0.91 27.10 -10.09
N GLU A 283 0.34 28.23 -9.70
CA GLU A 283 0.65 28.94 -8.46
C GLU A 283 -0.65 29.37 -7.77
N LEU A 284 -0.57 29.58 -6.46
CA LEU A 284 -1.66 30.18 -5.71
C LEU A 284 -1.85 31.63 -6.22
N PRO A 285 -3.08 32.09 -6.51
CA PRO A 285 -3.28 33.45 -6.99
C PRO A 285 -2.89 34.47 -5.92
N ASP A 286 -2.25 35.58 -6.33
CA ASP A 286 -1.84 36.66 -5.42
C ASP A 286 -3.02 37.28 -4.65
N GLY A 287 -4.19 37.33 -5.29
CA GLY A 287 -5.45 37.78 -4.69
C GLY A 287 -6.48 36.66 -4.66
N ALA A 288 -7.38 36.71 -3.67
CA ALA A 288 -8.50 35.78 -3.60
C ALA A 288 -9.42 35.94 -4.82
N LYS A 289 -9.81 34.82 -5.43
CA LYS A 289 -10.85 34.79 -6.45
C LYS A 289 -12.23 34.92 -5.80
N SER A 290 -13.16 35.58 -6.49
CA SER A 290 -14.56 35.63 -6.06
C SER A 290 -15.21 34.25 -6.17
N MET A 291 -16.33 34.06 -5.47
CA MET A 291 -17.10 32.82 -5.55
C MET A 291 -17.57 32.55 -6.99
N GLU A 292 -18.04 33.59 -7.68
CA GLU A 292 -18.51 33.53 -9.06
C GLU A 292 -17.38 33.13 -10.02
N GLU A 293 -16.17 33.65 -9.82
CA GLU A 293 -15.00 33.26 -10.63
C GLU A 293 -14.65 31.77 -10.44
N ILE A 294 -14.75 31.27 -9.21
CA ILE A 294 -14.45 29.86 -8.90
C ILE A 294 -15.52 28.94 -9.49
N LEU A 295 -16.81 29.31 -9.34
CA LEU A 295 -17.92 28.53 -9.89
C LEU A 295 -17.88 28.49 -11.42
N ALA A 296 -17.63 29.62 -12.07
CA ALA A 296 -17.47 29.66 -13.53
C ALA A 296 -16.29 28.80 -14.02
N LEU A 297 -15.20 28.73 -13.24
CA LEU A 297 -14.07 27.85 -13.54
C LEU A 297 -14.45 26.37 -13.38
N ALA A 298 -15.19 26.03 -12.33
CA ALA A 298 -15.67 24.67 -12.10
C ALA A 298 -16.62 24.21 -13.23
N GLU A 299 -17.58 25.05 -13.63
CA GLU A 299 -18.48 24.80 -14.76
C GLU A 299 -17.71 24.60 -16.08
N LYS A 300 -16.67 25.43 -16.29
CA LYS A 300 -15.79 25.25 -17.46
C LYS A 300 -15.08 23.90 -17.44
N TYR A 301 -14.57 23.44 -16.29
CA TYR A 301 -13.93 22.13 -16.19
C TYR A 301 -14.93 20.97 -16.34
N GLU A 302 -16.13 21.12 -15.81
CA GLU A 302 -17.21 20.16 -16.02
C GLU A 302 -17.58 20.04 -17.51
N SER A 303 -17.62 21.15 -18.24
CA SER A 303 -17.89 21.19 -19.68
C SER A 303 -16.83 20.51 -20.56
N MET A 304 -15.68 20.13 -19.99
CA MET A 304 -14.66 19.33 -20.68
C MET A 304 -15.09 17.87 -20.84
N ASN A 305 -16.06 17.40 -20.06
CA ASN A 305 -16.61 16.07 -20.23
C ASN A 305 -17.32 15.96 -21.60
N THR A 306 -16.94 14.93 -22.36
CA THR A 306 -17.48 14.68 -23.71
C THR A 306 -18.42 13.49 -23.77
N PHE A 307 -18.50 12.69 -22.70
CA PHE A 307 -19.37 11.53 -22.65
C PHE A 307 -20.69 11.86 -21.96
N ASP A 308 -21.76 11.32 -22.55
CA ASP A 308 -23.10 11.38 -21.99
C ASP A 308 -23.27 10.30 -20.91
N VAL A 309 -22.92 10.69 -19.68
CA VAL A 309 -22.95 9.81 -18.51
C VAL A 309 -24.38 9.55 -18.04
N ASP A 310 -25.26 10.54 -18.15
CA ASP A 310 -26.60 10.48 -17.58
C ASP A 310 -27.56 9.68 -18.48
N ASN A 311 -27.36 9.69 -19.82
CA ASN A 311 -28.15 8.87 -20.76
C ASN A 311 -27.56 7.47 -21.00
N GLY A 312 -26.75 6.94 -20.08
CA GLY A 312 -26.35 5.53 -20.08
C GLY A 312 -25.28 5.13 -21.11
N ARG A 313 -24.55 6.06 -21.74
CA ARG A 313 -23.53 5.69 -22.73
C ARG A 313 -22.19 5.24 -22.13
N VAL A 314 -22.02 5.29 -20.82
CA VAL A 314 -20.75 4.98 -20.13
C VAL A 314 -20.88 3.71 -19.28
N SER A 315 -20.07 2.70 -19.58
CA SER A 315 -19.98 1.44 -18.81
C SER A 315 -19.56 1.70 -17.37
N GLY A 316 -20.38 1.27 -16.41
CA GLY A 316 -20.12 1.49 -14.99
C GLY A 316 -19.99 2.97 -14.67
N ALA A 317 -18.82 3.38 -14.16
CA ALA A 317 -18.44 4.74 -13.77
C ALA A 317 -19.39 5.44 -12.78
N VAL A 318 -20.59 5.83 -13.24
CA VAL A 318 -21.67 6.44 -12.46
C VAL A 318 -22.82 5.46 -12.32
N TYR A 319 -23.13 5.13 -11.06
CA TYR A 319 -24.08 4.07 -10.73
C TYR A 319 -25.48 4.59 -10.38
N THR A 320 -25.59 5.90 -10.16
CA THR A 320 -26.81 6.59 -9.71
C THR A 320 -27.44 7.39 -10.85
N ASP A 321 -28.76 7.50 -10.81
CA ASP A 321 -29.63 8.31 -11.65
C ASP A 321 -29.68 9.79 -11.25
N ARG A 322 -28.92 10.18 -10.21
CA ARG A 322 -28.75 11.60 -9.80
C ARG A 322 -30.11 12.31 -9.59
N LEU A 323 -31.06 11.62 -8.97
CA LEU A 323 -32.39 12.17 -8.67
C LEU A 323 -32.26 13.48 -7.87
N ASP A 324 -33.07 14.48 -8.23
CA ASP A 324 -33.00 15.83 -7.64
C ASP A 324 -33.20 15.81 -6.13
N ASP A 325 -34.13 15.00 -5.62
CA ASP A 325 -34.42 14.87 -4.19
C ASP A 325 -33.27 14.20 -3.42
N HIS A 326 -32.64 13.17 -4.02
CA HIS A 326 -31.44 12.53 -3.48
C HIS A 326 -30.25 13.50 -3.47
N LEU A 327 -30.02 14.25 -4.56
CA LEU A 327 -28.96 15.26 -4.63
C LEU A 327 -29.19 16.40 -3.63
N GLU A 328 -30.43 16.84 -3.45
CA GLU A 328 -30.78 17.86 -2.46
C GLU A 328 -30.48 17.36 -1.03
N LEU A 329 -30.87 16.11 -0.72
CA LEU A 329 -30.53 15.47 0.55
C LEU A 329 -29.01 15.41 0.75
N LEU A 330 -28.27 14.92 -0.24
CA LEU A 330 -26.81 14.80 -0.17
C LEU A 330 -26.14 16.15 0.03
N THR A 331 -26.62 17.20 -0.63
CA THR A 331 -26.09 18.57 -0.49
C THR A 331 -26.26 19.07 0.95
N LYS A 332 -27.45 18.89 1.53
CA LYS A 332 -27.73 19.26 2.93
C LYS A 332 -26.90 18.46 3.93
N ILE A 333 -26.69 17.17 3.68
CA ILE A 333 -25.87 16.30 4.52
C ILE A 333 -24.39 16.67 4.41
N PHE A 334 -23.88 16.91 3.20
CA PHE A 334 -22.51 17.34 2.98
C PHE A 334 -22.23 18.65 3.73
N HIS A 335 -23.10 19.65 3.60
CA HIS A 335 -22.96 20.92 4.31
C HIS A 335 -22.84 20.74 5.83
N LYS A 336 -23.61 19.82 6.44
CA LYS A 336 -23.53 19.53 7.88
C LYS A 336 -22.26 18.81 8.31
N TYR A 337 -21.70 17.95 7.47
CA TYR A 337 -20.63 17.01 7.85
C TYR A 337 -19.30 17.24 7.12
N ALA A 338 -19.17 18.29 6.31
CA ALA A 338 -17.99 18.60 5.49
C ALA A 338 -16.68 18.62 6.30
N TYR A 339 -16.72 19.06 7.56
CA TYR A 339 -15.56 19.15 8.45
C TYR A 339 -15.48 18.04 9.50
N SER A 340 -16.34 17.03 9.40
CA SER A 340 -16.29 15.90 10.34
C SER A 340 -15.12 14.97 10.02
N ASN A 341 -14.36 14.62 11.05
CA ASN A 341 -13.22 13.71 10.94
C ASN A 341 -13.35 12.58 11.98
N PRO A 342 -13.64 11.33 11.56
CA PRO A 342 -13.89 10.22 12.49
C PRO A 342 -12.62 9.75 13.24
N LEU A 343 -11.45 10.35 12.99
CA LEU A 343 -10.28 10.21 13.87
C LEU A 343 -10.55 10.77 15.29
N HIS A 344 -11.48 11.72 15.41
CA HIS A 344 -11.88 12.34 16.67
C HIS A 344 -13.33 11.92 17.03
N PRO A 345 -13.55 10.67 17.48
CA PRO A 345 -14.89 10.16 17.77
C PRO A 345 -15.56 10.85 18.98
N ASP A 346 -14.77 11.48 19.83
CA ASP A 346 -15.20 12.34 20.94
C ASP A 346 -15.76 13.69 20.45
N VAL A 347 -15.16 14.26 19.40
CA VAL A 347 -15.62 15.51 18.77
C VAL A 347 -16.77 15.25 17.80
N PHE A 348 -16.74 14.14 17.07
CA PHE A 348 -17.73 13.78 16.05
C PHE A 348 -18.48 12.47 16.37
N PRO A 349 -19.13 12.35 17.54
CA PRO A 349 -19.77 11.11 17.98
C PRO A 349 -20.94 10.69 17.08
N GLY A 350 -21.59 11.66 16.42
CA GLY A 350 -22.62 11.41 15.41
C GLY A 350 -22.08 10.74 14.14
N CYS A 351 -20.93 11.19 13.63
CA CYS A 351 -20.26 10.56 12.48
C CYS A 351 -19.87 9.12 12.81
N ARG A 352 -19.26 8.91 13.99
CA ARG A 352 -18.93 7.57 14.50
C ARG A 352 -20.18 6.68 14.67
N LYS A 353 -21.36 7.26 14.98
CA LYS A 353 -22.65 6.53 15.05
C LYS A 353 -23.07 6.04 13.67
N MET A 354 -23.07 6.95 12.71
CA MET A 354 -23.46 6.64 11.33
C MET A 354 -22.55 5.56 10.74
N GLU A 355 -21.24 5.59 10.98
CA GLU A 355 -20.31 4.54 10.53
C GLU A 355 -20.69 3.16 11.08
N ALA A 356 -20.95 3.07 12.40
CA ALA A 356 -21.34 1.82 13.05
C ALA A 356 -22.68 1.29 12.52
N GLU A 357 -23.64 2.18 12.24
CA GLU A 357 -24.94 1.82 11.65
C GLU A 357 -24.80 1.32 10.22
N VAL A 358 -24.01 1.98 9.38
CA VAL A 358 -23.71 1.53 8.01
C VAL A 358 -23.09 0.13 8.02
N ILE A 359 -22.10 -0.10 8.87
CA ILE A 359 -21.46 -1.42 9.02
C ILE A 359 -22.49 -2.48 9.41
N ARG A 360 -23.36 -2.18 10.38
CA ARG A 360 -24.38 -3.14 10.83
C ARG A 360 -25.46 -3.39 9.78
N ILE A 361 -25.95 -2.35 9.09
CA ILE A 361 -26.92 -2.47 7.99
C ILE A 361 -26.38 -3.43 6.94
N ILE A 362 -25.16 -3.16 6.44
CA ILE A 362 -24.55 -3.97 5.39
C ILE A 362 -24.25 -5.36 5.92
N SER A 363 -23.74 -5.50 7.14
CA SER A 363 -23.53 -6.82 7.73
C SER A 363 -24.79 -7.67 7.82
N ASN A 364 -25.96 -7.07 8.04
CA ASN A 364 -27.23 -7.78 8.06
C ASN A 364 -27.66 -8.19 6.63
N LEU A 365 -27.36 -7.39 5.60
CA LEU A 365 -27.58 -7.78 4.20
C LEU A 365 -26.82 -9.06 3.82
N TYR A 366 -25.66 -9.30 4.43
CA TYR A 366 -24.82 -10.48 4.20
C TYR A 366 -24.98 -11.57 5.27
N HIS A 367 -26.04 -11.51 6.07
CA HIS A 367 -26.34 -12.52 7.10
C HIS A 367 -25.20 -12.73 8.12
N GLY A 368 -24.50 -11.66 8.51
CA GLY A 368 -23.31 -11.74 9.38
C GLY A 368 -23.58 -12.21 10.82
N GLY A 369 -24.83 -12.14 11.29
CA GLY A 369 -25.17 -12.43 12.69
C GLY A 369 -24.67 -11.35 13.64
N ASN A 370 -24.66 -11.64 14.94
CA ASN A 370 -24.30 -10.63 15.96
C ASN A 370 -22.77 -10.40 16.04
N ASP A 371 -21.98 -11.44 15.79
CA ASP A 371 -20.53 -11.41 15.96
C ASP A 371 -19.79 -10.75 14.79
N SER A 372 -20.45 -10.58 13.66
CA SER A 372 -19.87 -9.90 12.52
C SER A 372 -19.59 -8.42 12.81
N CYS A 373 -18.49 -7.95 12.25
CA CYS A 373 -17.95 -6.62 12.46
C CYS A 373 -17.28 -6.10 11.19
N GLY A 374 -16.89 -4.83 11.14
CA GLY A 374 -16.22 -4.28 9.96
C GLY A 374 -15.85 -2.82 10.12
N THR A 375 -15.39 -2.21 9.03
CA THR A 375 -15.00 -0.80 8.96
C THR A 375 -15.41 -0.22 7.61
N MET A 376 -15.84 1.05 7.57
CA MET A 376 -15.95 1.76 6.30
C MET A 376 -14.56 2.11 5.78
N THR A 377 -14.37 2.02 4.47
CA THR A 377 -13.12 2.35 3.77
C THR A 377 -13.38 3.38 2.66
N SER A 378 -12.32 3.93 2.09
CA SER A 378 -12.39 4.88 0.97
C SER A 378 -12.86 4.25 -0.35
N GLY A 379 -12.89 2.92 -0.45
CA GLY A 379 -13.27 2.19 -1.65
C GLY A 379 -12.88 0.72 -1.61
N GLY A 380 -13.34 -0.05 -2.60
CA GLY A 380 -13.12 -1.50 -2.67
C GLY A 380 -11.65 -1.91 -2.67
N THR A 381 -10.78 -1.09 -3.28
CA THR A 381 -9.33 -1.35 -3.24
C THR A 381 -8.80 -1.33 -1.80
N GLU A 382 -9.18 -0.34 -0.99
CA GLU A 382 -8.77 -0.30 0.42
C GLU A 382 -9.40 -1.46 1.20
N SER A 383 -10.65 -1.82 0.92
CA SER A 383 -11.32 -2.98 1.56
C SER A 383 -10.60 -4.30 1.30
N ILE A 384 -10.24 -4.57 0.04
CA ILE A 384 -9.46 -5.76 -0.36
C ILE A 384 -8.07 -5.74 0.29
N MET A 385 -7.39 -4.59 0.25
CA MET A 385 -6.06 -4.45 0.85
C MET A 385 -6.09 -4.70 2.36
N LEU A 386 -7.08 -4.16 3.07
CA LEU A 386 -7.24 -4.36 4.50
C LEU A 386 -7.55 -5.81 4.87
N ALA A 387 -8.39 -6.50 4.08
CA ALA A 387 -8.62 -7.95 4.22
C ALA A 387 -7.32 -8.74 4.05
N CYS A 388 -6.55 -8.46 2.99
CA CYS A 388 -5.25 -9.10 2.76
C CYS A 388 -4.26 -8.83 3.91
N LEU A 389 -4.22 -7.58 4.41
CA LEU A 389 -3.39 -7.18 5.54
C LEU A 389 -3.76 -7.97 6.81
N ALA A 390 -5.05 -8.08 7.12
CA ALA A 390 -5.55 -8.84 8.25
C ALA A 390 -5.14 -10.31 8.17
N TYR A 391 -5.34 -10.96 7.03
CA TYR A 391 -4.98 -12.37 6.85
C TYR A 391 -3.48 -12.62 6.82
N ARG A 392 -2.68 -11.67 6.32
CA ARG A 392 -1.22 -11.73 6.43
C ARG A 392 -0.79 -11.67 7.89
N ASN A 393 -1.35 -10.74 8.67
CA ASN A 393 -1.00 -10.56 10.07
C ASN A 393 -1.44 -11.77 10.93
N LEU A 394 -2.61 -12.34 10.63
CA LEU A 394 -3.06 -13.62 11.20
C LEU A 394 -2.10 -14.77 10.83
N ALA A 395 -1.65 -14.83 9.59
CA ALA A 395 -0.69 -15.84 9.13
C ALA A 395 0.65 -15.71 9.86
N PHE A 396 1.15 -14.49 10.06
CA PHE A 396 2.35 -14.24 10.88
C PHE A 396 2.16 -14.70 12.32
N ALA A 397 1.01 -14.40 12.94
CA ALA A 397 0.68 -14.88 14.28
C ALA A 397 0.63 -16.42 14.37
N ARG A 398 0.29 -17.10 13.26
CA ARG A 398 0.32 -18.57 13.11
C ARG A 398 1.70 -19.13 12.70
N GLY A 399 2.72 -18.29 12.56
CA GLY A 399 4.10 -18.69 12.22
C GLY A 399 4.40 -18.82 10.72
N ILE A 400 3.49 -18.43 9.83
CA ILE A 400 3.71 -18.44 8.38
C ILE A 400 4.54 -17.21 7.99
N ARG A 401 5.75 -17.42 7.46
CA ARG A 401 6.68 -16.31 7.14
C ARG A 401 6.50 -15.71 5.75
N HIS A 402 5.90 -16.44 4.81
CA HIS A 402 5.75 -15.99 3.43
C HIS A 402 4.31 -16.17 2.93
N PRO A 403 3.34 -15.41 3.49
CA PRO A 403 1.92 -15.61 3.23
C PRO A 403 1.56 -15.58 1.74
N VAL A 404 0.64 -16.47 1.35
CA VAL A 404 0.18 -16.66 -0.04
C VAL A 404 -1.32 -16.42 -0.15
N ILE A 405 -1.71 -15.53 -1.06
CA ILE A 405 -3.06 -15.35 -1.56
C ILE A 405 -3.29 -16.37 -2.67
N VAL A 406 -4.38 -17.15 -2.62
CA VAL A 406 -4.81 -17.98 -3.75
C VAL A 406 -6.10 -17.38 -4.29
N ALA A 407 -6.06 -16.88 -5.52
CA ALA A 407 -7.17 -16.14 -6.13
C ALA A 407 -7.39 -16.57 -7.59
N PRO A 408 -8.62 -16.48 -8.12
CA PRO A 408 -8.87 -16.67 -9.55
C PRO A 408 -8.11 -15.66 -10.41
N VAL A 409 -7.79 -16.00 -11.66
CA VAL A 409 -7.23 -15.05 -12.66
C VAL A 409 -8.17 -13.86 -12.94
N THR A 410 -9.46 -13.99 -12.63
CA THR A 410 -10.50 -12.97 -12.78
C THR A 410 -10.66 -12.08 -11.55
N ALA A 411 -9.96 -12.36 -10.45
CA ALA A 411 -9.99 -11.55 -9.23
C ALA A 411 -9.47 -10.13 -9.49
N HIS A 412 -9.96 -9.16 -8.71
CA HIS A 412 -9.61 -7.76 -8.91
C HIS A 412 -8.09 -7.49 -8.73
N ALA A 413 -7.51 -6.61 -9.56
CA ALA A 413 -6.09 -6.26 -9.50
C ALA A 413 -5.64 -5.67 -8.13
N ALA A 414 -6.58 -5.33 -7.24
CA ALA A 414 -6.28 -4.94 -5.87
C ALA A 414 -5.63 -6.07 -5.05
N PHE A 415 -5.86 -7.35 -5.38
CA PHE A 415 -5.17 -8.46 -4.73
C PHE A 415 -3.69 -8.49 -5.10
N ASP A 416 -3.34 -8.26 -6.38
CA ASP A 416 -1.96 -8.08 -6.83
C ASP A 416 -1.31 -6.85 -6.20
N LYS A 417 -2.04 -5.73 -6.11
CA LYS A 417 -1.58 -4.52 -5.41
C LYS A 417 -1.30 -4.81 -3.93
N ALA A 418 -2.19 -5.51 -3.24
CA ALA A 418 -2.01 -5.93 -1.86
C ALA A 418 -0.80 -6.86 -1.70
N ALA A 419 -0.62 -7.82 -2.62
CA ALA A 419 0.54 -8.70 -2.62
C ALA A 419 1.86 -7.93 -2.75
N GLY A 420 1.91 -6.97 -3.68
CA GLY A 420 3.07 -6.08 -3.87
C GLY A 420 3.36 -5.21 -2.64
N TYR A 421 2.34 -4.55 -2.09
CA TYR A 421 2.50 -3.62 -0.96
C TYR A 421 2.86 -4.34 0.35
N PHE A 422 2.22 -5.48 0.61
CA PHE A 422 2.33 -6.19 1.87
C PHE A 422 3.34 -7.34 1.85
N GLN A 423 4.10 -7.46 0.75
CA GLN A 423 5.11 -8.50 0.52
C GLN A 423 4.55 -9.92 0.66
N MET A 424 3.37 -10.15 0.09
CA MET A 424 2.75 -11.47 0.00
C MET A 424 3.01 -12.05 -1.38
N ARG A 425 2.89 -13.37 -1.52
CA ARG A 425 2.76 -13.98 -2.85
C ARG A 425 1.29 -14.10 -3.23
N ILE A 426 1.01 -14.05 -4.52
CA ILE A 426 -0.30 -14.36 -5.08
C ILE A 426 -0.13 -15.49 -6.10
N VAL A 427 -1.01 -16.48 -6.03
CA VAL A 427 -1.12 -17.58 -6.98
C VAL A 427 -2.46 -17.45 -7.69
N HIS A 428 -2.42 -17.16 -8.99
CA HIS A 428 -3.64 -17.09 -9.80
C HIS A 428 -4.07 -18.46 -10.30
N VAL A 429 -5.34 -18.78 -10.08
CA VAL A 429 -5.99 -20.05 -10.44
C VAL A 429 -6.80 -19.84 -11.73
N PRO A 430 -6.76 -20.77 -12.71
CA PRO A 430 -7.55 -20.64 -13.93
C PRO A 430 -9.06 -20.66 -13.65
N VAL A 431 -9.81 -20.20 -14.64
CA VAL A 431 -11.27 -20.28 -14.70
C VAL A 431 -11.70 -21.29 -15.78
N ASP A 432 -12.93 -21.78 -15.68
CA ASP A 432 -13.58 -22.58 -16.71
C ASP A 432 -14.15 -21.74 -17.86
N ASP A 433 -14.82 -22.38 -18.81
CA ASP A 433 -15.44 -21.71 -19.97
C ASP A 433 -16.60 -20.79 -19.58
N GLU A 434 -17.21 -21.00 -18.40
CA GLU A 434 -18.20 -20.09 -17.82
C GLU A 434 -17.56 -18.91 -17.07
N HIS A 435 -16.22 -18.83 -17.02
CA HIS A 435 -15.44 -17.86 -16.26
C HIS A 435 -15.59 -17.95 -14.73
N LYS A 436 -15.95 -19.14 -14.23
CA LYS A 436 -15.89 -19.47 -12.80
C LYS A 436 -14.56 -20.08 -12.45
N VAL A 437 -14.07 -19.84 -11.24
CA VAL A 437 -12.82 -20.45 -10.79
C VAL A 437 -12.86 -21.98 -10.81
N ASP A 438 -11.80 -22.60 -11.33
CA ASP A 438 -11.58 -24.04 -11.19
C ASP A 438 -11.19 -24.35 -9.73
N VAL A 439 -12.17 -24.80 -8.96
CA VAL A 439 -12.01 -25.17 -7.54
C VAL A 439 -11.00 -26.32 -7.37
N ALA A 440 -10.90 -27.24 -8.34
CA ALA A 440 -9.93 -28.33 -8.27
C ALA A 440 -8.50 -27.81 -8.46
N ALA A 441 -8.29 -26.85 -9.36
CA ALA A 441 -7.02 -26.14 -9.49
C ALA A 441 -6.72 -25.28 -8.25
N MET A 442 -7.73 -24.61 -7.67
CA MET A 442 -7.57 -23.86 -6.42
C MET A 442 -7.10 -24.78 -5.29
N LYS A 443 -7.72 -25.94 -5.13
CA LYS A 443 -7.31 -26.95 -4.14
C LYS A 443 -5.86 -27.41 -4.34
N LYS A 444 -5.41 -27.59 -5.59
CA LYS A 444 -4.02 -27.96 -5.91
C LYS A 444 -3.02 -26.83 -5.60
N ALA A 445 -3.45 -25.57 -5.66
CA ALA A 445 -2.63 -24.40 -5.36
C ALA A 445 -2.45 -24.15 -3.85
N ILE A 446 -3.28 -24.76 -2.99
CA ILE A 446 -3.16 -24.63 -1.53
C ILE A 446 -1.81 -25.18 -1.05
N SER A 447 -1.14 -24.41 -0.19
CA SER A 447 0.14 -24.76 0.42
C SER A 447 0.13 -24.42 1.91
N GLY A 448 1.17 -24.84 2.65
CA GLY A 448 1.35 -24.46 4.05
C GLY A 448 1.57 -22.95 4.28
N ASP A 449 1.82 -22.18 3.21
CA ASP A 449 1.97 -20.72 3.29
C ASP A 449 0.65 -19.98 2.94
N THR A 450 -0.41 -20.69 2.52
CA THR A 450 -1.65 -20.07 2.08
C THR A 450 -2.38 -19.40 3.26
N CYS A 451 -2.63 -18.10 3.15
CA CYS A 451 -3.25 -17.30 4.20
C CYS A 451 -4.70 -16.90 3.90
N VAL A 452 -5.11 -16.91 2.63
CA VAL A 452 -6.48 -16.58 2.23
C VAL A 452 -6.82 -17.22 0.87
N LEU A 453 -8.06 -17.69 0.74
CA LEU A 453 -8.69 -18.04 -0.54
C LEU A 453 -9.65 -16.93 -0.95
N VAL A 454 -9.69 -16.59 -2.23
CA VAL A 454 -10.52 -15.50 -2.77
C VAL A 454 -11.55 -16.05 -3.74
N GLY A 455 -12.78 -15.52 -3.69
CA GLY A 455 -13.77 -15.67 -4.75
C GLY A 455 -14.51 -14.35 -4.98
N SER A 456 -15.04 -14.13 -6.18
CA SER A 456 -15.74 -12.89 -6.54
C SER A 456 -17.24 -13.09 -6.72
N ALA A 457 -18.03 -12.11 -6.29
CA ALA A 457 -19.49 -12.12 -6.38
C ALA A 457 -20.03 -10.76 -6.91
N PRO A 458 -19.99 -10.52 -8.23
CA PRO A 458 -19.30 -11.28 -9.28
C PRO A 458 -17.87 -10.76 -9.54
N ASN A 459 -17.13 -11.43 -10.43
CA ASN A 459 -15.87 -10.90 -10.96
C ASN A 459 -16.12 -9.71 -11.92
N PHE A 460 -15.19 -8.75 -11.92
CA PHE A 460 -15.28 -7.56 -12.79
C PHE A 460 -15.19 -7.88 -14.28
N PRO A 461 -14.29 -8.76 -14.78
CA PRO A 461 -14.12 -8.96 -16.21
C PRO A 461 -15.38 -9.47 -16.93
N SER A 462 -16.05 -10.48 -16.38
CA SER A 462 -17.13 -11.21 -17.06
C SER A 462 -18.51 -11.10 -16.39
N GLY A 463 -18.58 -10.63 -15.14
CA GLY A 463 -19.85 -10.55 -14.42
C GLY A 463 -20.35 -11.87 -13.84
N THR A 464 -19.50 -12.90 -13.82
CA THR A 464 -19.81 -14.23 -13.29
C THR A 464 -19.56 -14.31 -11.77
N ILE A 465 -20.43 -15.00 -11.05
CA ILE A 465 -20.25 -15.33 -9.62
C ILE A 465 -19.45 -16.64 -9.50
N ASP A 466 -18.34 -16.61 -8.77
CA ASP A 466 -17.58 -17.81 -8.45
C ASP A 466 -18.38 -18.77 -7.55
N ASN A 467 -18.02 -20.05 -7.55
CA ASN A 467 -18.64 -21.03 -6.64
C ASN A 467 -18.14 -20.86 -5.20
N ILE A 468 -18.65 -19.85 -4.50
CA ILE A 468 -18.24 -19.50 -3.14
C ILE A 468 -18.52 -20.63 -2.15
N ALA A 469 -19.58 -21.41 -2.35
CA ALA A 469 -19.88 -22.56 -1.49
C ALA A 469 -18.76 -23.60 -1.49
N GLU A 470 -18.20 -23.92 -2.65
CA GLU A 470 -17.07 -24.85 -2.76
C GLU A 470 -15.76 -24.25 -2.25
N ILE A 471 -15.49 -22.96 -2.50
CA ILE A 471 -14.32 -22.26 -1.93
C ILE A 471 -14.41 -22.25 -0.40
N SER A 472 -15.60 -21.98 0.14
CA SER A 472 -15.90 -22.04 1.58
C SER A 472 -15.63 -23.42 2.16
N ALA A 473 -16.05 -24.49 1.48
CA ALA A 473 -15.76 -25.86 1.89
C ALA A 473 -14.24 -26.15 1.92
N LEU A 474 -13.46 -25.62 0.97
CA LEU A 474 -11.99 -25.67 1.04
C LEU A 474 -11.45 -24.90 2.24
N GLY A 475 -11.95 -23.69 2.48
CA GLY A 475 -11.57 -22.86 3.63
C GLY A 475 -11.75 -23.59 4.96
N VAL A 476 -12.91 -24.21 5.17
CA VAL A 476 -13.20 -25.04 6.36
C VAL A 476 -12.26 -26.24 6.43
N ARG A 477 -12.12 -26.99 5.33
CA ARG A 477 -11.31 -28.21 5.28
C ARG A 477 -9.84 -27.98 5.63
N TYR A 478 -9.27 -26.86 5.19
CA TYR A 478 -7.85 -26.55 5.35
C TYR A 478 -7.57 -25.52 6.45
N GLY A 479 -8.60 -25.00 7.13
CA GLY A 479 -8.44 -23.96 8.17
C GLY A 479 -7.94 -22.62 7.62
N ILE A 480 -8.27 -22.31 6.37
CA ILE A 480 -7.83 -21.12 5.64
C ILE A 480 -9.00 -20.14 5.53
N PRO A 481 -8.82 -18.86 5.90
CA PRO A 481 -9.83 -17.83 5.68
C PRO A 481 -10.27 -17.73 4.21
N VAL A 482 -11.58 -17.55 3.98
CA VAL A 482 -12.12 -17.17 2.65
C VAL A 482 -12.56 -15.72 2.67
N HIS A 483 -12.12 -14.96 1.67
CA HIS A 483 -12.58 -13.62 1.37
C HIS A 483 -13.47 -13.62 0.13
N VAL A 484 -14.64 -13.01 0.23
CA VAL A 484 -15.56 -12.82 -0.90
C VAL A 484 -15.49 -11.37 -1.36
N ASP A 485 -14.98 -11.15 -2.56
CA ASP A 485 -15.01 -9.85 -3.21
C ASP A 485 -16.39 -9.60 -3.81
N ALA A 486 -17.27 -8.96 -3.03
CA ALA A 486 -18.56 -8.46 -3.48
C ALA A 486 -18.50 -6.94 -3.74
N CYS A 487 -17.32 -6.37 -4.03
CA CYS A 487 -17.21 -4.93 -4.26
C CYS A 487 -18.15 -4.49 -5.39
N LEU A 488 -18.13 -5.21 -6.53
CA LEU A 488 -19.00 -4.92 -7.65
C LEU A 488 -20.45 -5.32 -7.38
N GLY A 489 -20.72 -6.55 -6.94
CA GLY A 489 -22.09 -7.04 -6.75
C GLY A 489 -22.77 -6.55 -5.47
N GLY A 490 -22.14 -5.66 -4.71
CA GLY A 490 -22.38 -5.57 -3.28
C GLY A 490 -23.77 -5.16 -2.84
N PHE A 491 -24.48 -4.41 -3.69
CA PHE A 491 -25.87 -3.97 -3.52
C PHE A 491 -26.79 -4.49 -4.64
N LEU A 492 -26.37 -5.56 -5.33
CA LEU A 492 -27.21 -6.34 -6.24
C LEU A 492 -27.40 -7.74 -5.69
N VAL A 493 -26.30 -8.48 -5.49
CA VAL A 493 -26.32 -9.91 -5.13
C VAL A 493 -27.12 -10.17 -3.85
N PRO A 494 -27.04 -9.36 -2.77
CA PRO A 494 -27.89 -9.55 -1.57
C PRO A 494 -29.40 -9.32 -1.78
N PHE A 495 -29.80 -8.69 -2.89
CA PHE A 495 -31.19 -8.39 -3.22
C PHE A 495 -31.72 -9.24 -4.38
N MET A 496 -30.89 -10.09 -5.00
CA MET A 496 -31.27 -10.86 -6.19
C MET A 496 -32.42 -11.85 -5.91
N GLU A 497 -32.41 -12.52 -4.75
CA GLU A 497 -33.47 -13.45 -4.36
C GLU A 497 -34.83 -12.73 -4.25
N ASP A 498 -34.88 -11.61 -3.53
CA ASP A 498 -36.06 -10.75 -3.43
C ASP A 498 -36.48 -10.14 -4.78
N ALA A 499 -35.51 -9.90 -5.68
CA ALA A 499 -35.75 -9.39 -7.02
C ALA A 499 -36.20 -10.48 -8.03
N GLY A 500 -36.40 -11.72 -7.58
CA GLY A 500 -36.91 -12.83 -8.39
C GLY A 500 -35.85 -13.56 -9.20
N PHE A 501 -34.59 -13.54 -8.77
CA PHE A 501 -33.50 -14.29 -9.41
C PHE A 501 -32.87 -15.31 -8.47
N ASP A 502 -32.57 -16.48 -9.03
CA ASP A 502 -31.76 -17.47 -8.33
C ASP A 502 -30.32 -16.97 -8.17
N VAL A 503 -29.83 -17.04 -6.93
CA VAL A 503 -28.45 -16.68 -6.58
C VAL A 503 -27.84 -17.77 -5.70
N PRO A 504 -26.68 -18.35 -6.06
CA PRO A 504 -25.97 -19.28 -5.18
C PRO A 504 -25.57 -18.59 -3.87
N LEU A 505 -25.48 -19.36 -2.77
CA LEU A 505 -24.95 -18.82 -1.52
C LEU A 505 -23.55 -18.25 -1.70
N PHE A 506 -23.31 -17.05 -1.18
CA PHE A 506 -22.07 -16.28 -1.38
C PHE A 506 -21.58 -15.55 -0.11
N ASP A 507 -22.35 -15.56 0.98
CA ASP A 507 -22.15 -14.67 2.14
C ASP A 507 -21.83 -15.44 3.43
N PHE A 508 -21.99 -14.80 4.60
CA PHE A 508 -21.65 -15.38 5.89
C PHE A 508 -22.50 -16.60 6.29
N ARG A 509 -23.57 -16.95 5.55
CA ARG A 509 -24.25 -18.25 5.70
C ARG A 509 -23.31 -19.42 5.43
N LEU A 510 -22.25 -19.21 4.64
CA LEU A 510 -21.24 -20.22 4.34
C LEU A 510 -20.11 -20.20 5.38
N PRO A 511 -19.87 -21.28 6.15
CA PRO A 511 -19.00 -21.25 7.34
C PRO A 511 -17.53 -20.88 7.07
N GLY A 512 -16.99 -21.17 5.89
CA GLY A 512 -15.63 -20.80 5.50
C GLY A 512 -15.45 -19.33 5.11
N VAL A 513 -16.54 -18.60 4.79
CA VAL A 513 -16.49 -17.17 4.46
C VAL A 513 -16.18 -16.39 5.73
N THR A 514 -15.04 -15.70 5.76
CA THR A 514 -14.55 -14.99 6.95
C THR A 514 -14.46 -13.48 6.77
N SER A 515 -14.47 -12.99 5.54
CA SER A 515 -14.65 -11.57 5.23
C SER A 515 -15.33 -11.36 3.89
N ILE A 516 -15.93 -10.18 3.73
CA ILE A 516 -16.62 -9.73 2.52
C ILE A 516 -16.31 -8.25 2.31
N SER A 517 -15.95 -7.84 1.09
CA SER A 517 -15.87 -6.43 0.71
C SER A 517 -17.07 -6.01 -0.12
N CYS A 518 -17.60 -4.80 0.10
CA CYS A 518 -18.84 -4.31 -0.52
C CYS A 518 -18.76 -2.79 -0.79
N ASP A 519 -18.83 -2.37 -2.06
CA ASP A 519 -18.76 -0.94 -2.40
C ASP A 519 -20.12 -0.26 -2.32
N THR A 520 -20.28 0.63 -1.34
CA THR A 520 -21.44 1.53 -1.25
C THR A 520 -21.45 2.55 -2.39
N HIS A 521 -20.29 2.99 -2.88
CA HIS A 521 -20.19 3.97 -3.98
C HIS A 521 -20.43 3.41 -5.40
N LYS A 522 -20.83 2.13 -5.49
CA LYS A 522 -21.28 1.45 -6.71
C LYS A 522 -22.81 1.33 -6.66
N TYR A 523 -23.36 0.11 -6.58
CA TYR A 523 -24.80 -0.10 -6.52
C TYR A 523 -25.44 0.27 -5.18
N GLY A 524 -24.66 0.62 -4.15
CA GLY A 524 -25.19 1.33 -2.99
C GLY A 524 -25.53 2.79 -3.28
N ASN A 525 -25.25 3.26 -4.51
CA ASN A 525 -25.62 4.56 -5.06
C ASN A 525 -25.14 5.77 -4.27
N THR A 526 -24.13 5.60 -3.41
CA THR A 526 -23.56 6.69 -2.63
C THR A 526 -22.54 7.49 -3.45
N PRO A 527 -22.20 8.73 -3.04
CA PRO A 527 -21.07 9.46 -3.63
C PRO A 527 -19.77 8.67 -3.59
N LYS A 528 -18.85 8.98 -4.50
CA LYS A 528 -17.53 8.32 -4.59
C LYS A 528 -16.75 8.50 -3.30
N GLY A 529 -15.92 7.50 -2.98
CA GLY A 529 -15.08 7.50 -1.79
C GLY A 529 -15.62 6.74 -0.57
N SER A 530 -16.54 5.78 -0.74
CA SER A 530 -16.98 4.87 0.33
C SER A 530 -17.12 3.40 -0.10
N SER A 531 -16.74 2.50 0.80
CA SER A 531 -16.91 1.05 0.73
C SER A 531 -16.90 0.47 2.15
N VAL A 532 -17.09 -0.85 2.29
CA VAL A 532 -17.05 -1.56 3.58
C VAL A 532 -16.29 -2.87 3.42
N VAL A 533 -15.43 -3.16 4.40
CA VAL A 533 -14.91 -4.50 4.65
C VAL A 533 -15.55 -5.06 5.91
N LEU A 534 -16.15 -6.24 5.79
CA LEU A 534 -16.77 -6.99 6.87
C LEU A 534 -15.94 -8.22 7.21
N TYR A 535 -15.98 -8.63 8.46
CA TYR A 535 -15.40 -9.86 8.99
C TYR A 535 -16.46 -10.63 9.77
N ARG A 536 -16.36 -11.96 9.73
CA ARG A 536 -17.25 -12.85 10.48
C ARG A 536 -17.16 -12.62 11.99
N GLU A 537 -15.97 -12.32 12.50
CA GLU A 537 -15.68 -12.19 13.93
C GLU A 537 -14.60 -11.13 14.21
N PRO A 538 -14.57 -10.52 15.40
CA PRO A 538 -13.61 -9.47 15.77
C PRO A 538 -12.15 -9.91 15.71
N GLN A 539 -11.87 -11.20 15.92
CA GLN A 539 -10.50 -11.72 15.86
C GLN A 539 -9.83 -11.46 14.51
N TYR A 540 -10.57 -11.50 13.40
CA TYR A 540 -10.03 -11.17 12.08
C TYR A 540 -9.82 -9.65 11.94
N LEU A 541 -10.80 -8.85 12.39
CA LEU A 541 -10.74 -7.40 12.33
C LEU A 541 -9.57 -6.84 13.15
N HIS A 542 -9.24 -7.41 14.31
CA HIS A 542 -8.12 -6.95 15.14
C HIS A 542 -6.76 -7.08 14.44
N HIS A 543 -6.62 -7.99 13.47
CA HIS A 543 -5.40 -8.10 12.66
C HIS A 543 -5.29 -7.05 11.56
N GLN A 544 -6.37 -6.31 11.27
CA GLN A 544 -6.37 -5.16 10.35
C GLN A 544 -5.87 -3.89 11.04
N TYR A 545 -6.16 -3.72 12.33
CA TYR A 545 -5.88 -2.49 13.06
C TYR A 545 -4.40 -2.17 13.14
N PHE A 546 -4.10 -0.88 13.12
CA PHE A 546 -2.79 -0.36 13.48
C PHE A 546 -2.85 0.26 14.88
N CYS A 547 -1.85 0.01 15.71
CA CYS A 547 -1.71 0.61 17.03
C CYS A 547 -0.24 0.86 17.35
N ILE A 548 0.07 2.06 17.85
CA ILE A 548 1.35 2.41 18.44
C ILE A 548 1.12 3.07 19.80
N SER A 549 1.60 2.40 20.86
CA SER A 549 1.39 2.83 22.25
C SER A 549 2.46 3.78 22.77
N GLU A 550 3.62 3.84 22.11
CA GLU A 550 4.81 4.57 22.59
C GLU A 550 5.10 5.86 21.80
N TRP A 551 4.20 6.26 20.90
CA TRP A 551 4.39 7.48 20.13
C TRP A 551 4.27 8.72 21.04
N PRO A 552 5.21 9.69 20.98
CA PRO A 552 5.17 10.88 21.85
C PRO A 552 3.91 11.75 21.70
N GLY A 553 3.17 11.62 20.58
CA GLY A 553 1.88 12.28 20.38
C GLY A 553 0.70 11.63 21.11
N GLY A 554 0.94 10.57 21.88
CA GLY A 554 -0.07 9.77 22.57
C GLY A 554 -0.31 8.41 21.91
N ILE A 555 -1.13 7.58 22.55
CA ILE A 555 -1.55 6.29 21.98
C ILE A 555 -2.30 6.57 20.68
N TYR A 556 -1.82 6.00 19.58
CA TYR A 556 -2.42 6.19 18.27
C TYR A 556 -2.90 4.86 17.72
N ALA A 557 -4.17 4.82 17.30
CA ALA A 557 -4.79 3.64 16.71
C ALA A 557 -5.71 4.03 15.55
N THR A 558 -5.65 3.26 14.47
CA THR A 558 -6.52 3.46 13.29
C THR A 558 -7.15 2.14 12.86
N PRO A 559 -8.45 2.17 12.48
CA PRO A 559 -9.14 0.98 12.01
C PRO A 559 -8.80 0.65 10.54
N THR A 560 -8.37 1.63 9.75
CA THR A 560 -8.05 1.49 8.31
C THR A 560 -6.65 2.04 7.98
N LEU A 561 -6.31 2.16 6.70
CA LEU A 561 -5.00 2.68 6.27
C LEU A 561 -4.82 4.18 6.60
N SER A 562 -5.91 4.92 6.73
CA SER A 562 -5.90 6.37 6.95
C SER A 562 -6.03 6.76 8.42
N GLY A 563 -5.38 7.86 8.79
CA GLY A 563 -5.61 8.59 10.05
C GLY A 563 -6.86 9.47 9.96
N SER A 564 -6.67 10.74 9.57
CA SER A 564 -7.79 11.62 9.24
C SER A 564 -8.56 11.08 8.05
N ARG A 565 -9.89 11.07 8.14
CA ARG A 565 -10.80 10.58 7.09
C ARG A 565 -11.93 11.58 6.83
N CYS A 566 -12.56 11.46 5.66
CA CYS A 566 -13.69 12.28 5.27
C CYS A 566 -14.98 11.79 5.94
N GLY A 567 -15.38 12.41 7.06
CA GLY A 567 -16.60 12.04 7.78
C GLY A 567 -17.90 12.35 7.02
N SER A 568 -17.86 13.26 6.04
CA SER A 568 -19.00 13.49 5.15
C SER A 568 -19.30 12.26 4.28
N ASN A 569 -18.29 11.49 3.82
CA ASN A 569 -18.56 10.26 3.06
C ASN A 569 -19.32 9.21 3.88
N ILE A 570 -19.06 9.14 5.19
CA ILE A 570 -19.82 8.29 6.12
C ILE A 570 -21.27 8.78 6.19
N ALA A 571 -21.48 10.08 6.41
CA ALA A 571 -22.80 10.66 6.54
C ALA A 571 -23.64 10.54 5.25
N LEU A 572 -23.02 10.77 4.09
CA LEU A 572 -23.65 10.66 2.77
C LEU A 572 -24.04 9.21 2.45
N THR A 573 -23.18 8.26 2.83
CA THR A 573 -23.48 6.82 2.71
C THR A 573 -24.67 6.47 3.58
N TRP A 574 -24.63 6.83 4.86
CA TRP A 574 -25.72 6.61 5.80
C TRP A 574 -27.05 7.18 5.30
N ALA A 575 -27.05 8.44 4.84
CA ALA A 575 -28.24 9.12 4.33
C ALA A 575 -28.81 8.41 3.09
N THR A 576 -27.96 7.99 2.15
CA THR A 576 -28.39 7.28 0.94
C THR A 576 -29.03 5.94 1.26
N LEU A 577 -28.42 5.15 2.17
CA LEU A 577 -28.97 3.85 2.57
C LEU A 577 -30.37 4.00 3.18
N LEU A 578 -30.58 5.02 4.01
CA LEU A 578 -31.87 5.28 4.64
C LEU A 578 -32.90 5.86 3.67
N HIS A 579 -32.46 6.72 2.75
CA HIS A 579 -33.34 7.34 1.77
C HIS A 579 -33.92 6.33 0.77
N PHE A 580 -33.10 5.38 0.30
CA PHE A 580 -33.57 4.35 -0.63
C PHE A 580 -34.30 3.21 0.08
N GLY A 581 -33.80 2.76 1.24
CA GLY A 581 -34.37 1.59 1.91
C GLY A 581 -34.29 0.31 1.06
N ARG A 582 -34.86 -0.79 1.56
CA ARG A 582 -34.75 -2.11 0.91
C ARG A 582 -35.48 -2.15 -0.44
N ASP A 583 -36.70 -1.62 -0.51
CA ASP A 583 -37.59 -1.77 -1.67
C ASP A 583 -36.98 -1.17 -2.94
N VAL A 584 -36.36 0.00 -2.84
CA VAL A 584 -35.68 0.64 -3.98
C VAL A 584 -34.49 -0.21 -4.45
N TYR A 585 -33.69 -0.77 -3.54
CA TYR A 585 -32.58 -1.65 -3.94
C TYR A 585 -33.07 -2.92 -4.62
N VAL A 586 -34.16 -3.53 -4.16
CA VAL A 586 -34.78 -4.71 -4.80
C VAL A 586 -35.27 -4.34 -6.21
N GLN A 587 -35.99 -3.23 -6.36
CA GLN A 587 -36.47 -2.75 -7.66
C GLN A 587 -35.31 -2.47 -8.63
N ARG A 588 -34.28 -1.75 -8.17
CA ARG A 588 -33.08 -1.43 -8.97
C ARG A 588 -32.35 -2.71 -9.37
N CYS A 589 -32.21 -3.66 -8.45
CA CYS A 589 -31.62 -4.97 -8.72
C CYS A 589 -32.38 -5.71 -9.82
N HIS A 590 -33.72 -5.79 -9.70
CA HIS A 590 -34.57 -6.41 -10.71
C HIS A 590 -34.36 -5.82 -12.10
N LYS A 591 -34.39 -4.48 -12.19
CA LYS A 591 -34.22 -3.75 -13.45
C LYS A 591 -32.85 -3.98 -14.08
N ILE A 592 -31.78 -3.83 -13.31
CA ILE A 592 -30.40 -3.93 -13.81
C ILE A 592 -30.07 -5.36 -14.27
N VAL A 593 -30.39 -6.37 -13.45
CA VAL A 593 -30.07 -7.77 -13.78
C VAL A 593 -30.94 -8.27 -14.95
N SER A 594 -32.21 -7.85 -15.03
CA SER A 594 -33.07 -8.15 -16.20
C SER A 594 -32.49 -7.55 -17.48
N ALA A 595 -32.08 -6.27 -17.44
CA ALA A 595 -31.47 -5.60 -18.58
C ALA A 595 -30.14 -6.26 -19.01
N ALA A 596 -29.31 -6.68 -18.05
CA ALA A 596 -28.05 -7.37 -18.35
C ALA A 596 -28.29 -8.73 -19.01
N LYS A 597 -29.25 -9.51 -18.51
CA LYS A 597 -29.65 -10.80 -19.12
C LYS A 597 -30.23 -10.60 -20.52
N LYS A 598 -31.08 -9.59 -20.73
CA LYS A 598 -31.60 -9.23 -22.06
C LYS A 598 -30.47 -8.85 -23.00
N LEU A 599 -29.56 -7.97 -22.58
CA LEU A 599 -28.42 -7.57 -23.38
C LEU A 599 -27.56 -8.77 -23.77
N ALA A 600 -27.23 -9.66 -22.83
CA ALA A 600 -26.45 -10.86 -23.12
C ALA A 600 -27.14 -11.75 -24.17
N ALA A 601 -28.47 -11.90 -24.09
CA ALA A 601 -29.25 -12.66 -25.07
C ALA A 601 -29.26 -12.00 -26.46
N GLU A 602 -29.32 -10.67 -26.55
CA GLU A 602 -29.24 -9.96 -27.83
C GLU A 602 -27.83 -9.97 -28.43
N VAL A 603 -26.79 -9.76 -27.62
CA VAL A 603 -25.39 -9.84 -28.05
C VAL A 603 -25.06 -11.22 -28.62
N ALA A 604 -25.59 -12.29 -28.03
CA ALA A 604 -25.41 -13.66 -28.52
C ALA A 604 -26.03 -13.90 -29.92
N LYS A 605 -26.97 -13.05 -30.37
CA LYS A 605 -27.56 -13.12 -31.72
C LYS A 605 -26.75 -12.36 -32.76
N VAL A 606 -25.84 -11.48 -32.36
CA VAL A 606 -25.04 -10.66 -33.27
C VAL A 606 -23.98 -11.55 -33.96
N PRO A 607 -23.98 -11.65 -35.31
CA PRO A 607 -23.03 -12.51 -36.01
C PRO A 607 -21.56 -12.18 -35.71
N GLY A 608 -20.78 -13.19 -35.39
CA GLY A 608 -19.34 -13.07 -35.09
C GLY A 608 -19.02 -12.61 -33.66
N LEU A 609 -20.01 -12.38 -32.80
CA LEU A 609 -19.81 -12.16 -31.36
C LEU A 609 -20.09 -13.42 -30.55
N LYS A 610 -19.39 -13.53 -29.42
CA LYS A 610 -19.63 -14.53 -28.37
C LYS A 610 -19.60 -13.85 -27.02
N THR A 611 -20.56 -14.18 -26.15
CA THR A 611 -20.51 -13.76 -24.74
C THR A 611 -19.36 -14.46 -24.03
N MET A 612 -18.73 -13.76 -23.10
CA MET A 612 -17.60 -14.25 -22.32
C MET A 612 -18.05 -14.46 -20.87
N GLY A 613 -18.04 -15.73 -20.44
CA GLY A 613 -18.56 -16.14 -19.13
C GLY A 613 -20.08 -16.05 -19.01
N ARG A 614 -20.59 -16.28 -17.79
CA ARG A 614 -22.00 -16.11 -17.46
C ARG A 614 -22.33 -14.71 -16.99
N THR A 615 -23.40 -14.14 -17.53
CA THR A 615 -24.02 -12.90 -17.03
C THR A 615 -24.92 -13.24 -15.84
N ASP A 616 -24.31 -13.41 -14.66
CA ASP A 616 -25.07 -13.69 -13.45
C ASP A 616 -25.64 -12.41 -12.82
N VAL A 617 -24.97 -11.25 -13.00
CA VAL A 617 -25.34 -9.98 -12.36
C VAL A 617 -25.51 -8.85 -13.38
N SER A 618 -24.60 -7.88 -13.44
CA SER A 618 -24.78 -6.61 -14.18
C SER A 618 -23.79 -6.37 -15.31
N VAL A 619 -22.78 -7.24 -15.46
CA VAL A 619 -21.74 -7.09 -16.49
C VAL A 619 -21.98 -8.08 -17.60
N VAL A 620 -21.94 -7.59 -18.84
CA VAL A 620 -21.98 -8.40 -20.06
C VAL A 620 -20.67 -8.21 -20.79
N ALA A 621 -19.84 -9.26 -20.79
CA ALA A 621 -18.59 -9.29 -21.55
C ALA A 621 -18.75 -10.08 -22.83
N PHE A 622 -18.07 -9.66 -23.88
CA PHE A 622 -18.14 -10.29 -25.19
C PHE A 622 -16.84 -10.14 -25.98
N GLN A 623 -16.63 -11.09 -26.88
CA GLN A 623 -15.42 -11.30 -27.67
C GLN A 623 -15.76 -11.77 -29.09
N SER A 624 -14.75 -11.86 -29.96
CA SER A 624 -14.89 -12.37 -31.32
C SER A 624 -13.66 -13.15 -31.74
N ASP A 625 -13.88 -14.27 -32.43
CA ASP A 625 -12.84 -15.03 -33.13
C ASP A 625 -12.74 -14.64 -34.62
N GLU A 626 -13.72 -13.88 -35.13
CA GLU A 626 -13.82 -13.52 -36.55
C GLU A 626 -13.18 -12.16 -36.85
N PHE A 627 -13.19 -11.24 -35.89
CA PHE A 627 -12.66 -9.89 -36.06
C PHE A 627 -12.05 -9.32 -34.78
N ASN A 628 -11.32 -8.21 -34.92
CA ASN A 628 -10.68 -7.53 -33.80
C ASN A 628 -11.71 -6.77 -32.94
N ILE A 629 -12.03 -7.30 -31.75
CA ILE A 629 -13.00 -6.69 -30.83
C ILE A 629 -12.62 -5.28 -30.37
N TYR A 630 -11.33 -4.94 -30.33
CA TYR A 630 -10.90 -3.58 -29.97
C TYR A 630 -11.26 -2.55 -31.05
N ALA A 631 -11.32 -2.95 -32.31
CA ALA A 631 -11.77 -2.07 -33.39
C ALA A 631 -13.27 -1.76 -33.27
N VAL A 632 -14.07 -2.73 -32.80
CA VAL A 632 -15.48 -2.51 -32.46
C VAL A 632 -15.60 -1.51 -31.30
N SER A 633 -14.76 -1.65 -30.27
CA SER A 633 -14.71 -0.69 -29.16
C SER A 633 -14.40 0.74 -29.62
N ASP A 634 -13.40 0.94 -30.50
CA ASP A 634 -13.06 2.26 -31.03
C ASP A 634 -14.19 2.86 -31.88
N LYS A 635 -14.97 2.03 -32.56
CA LYS A 635 -16.14 2.44 -33.35
C LYS A 635 -17.29 2.87 -32.45
N LEU A 636 -17.59 2.07 -31.44
CA LEU A 636 -18.58 2.40 -30.41
C LEU A 636 -18.21 3.70 -29.68
N ASN A 637 -16.92 3.90 -29.39
CA ASN A 637 -16.43 5.16 -28.80
C ASN A 637 -16.74 6.38 -29.66
N LYS A 638 -16.60 6.29 -30.99
CA LYS A 638 -16.97 7.37 -31.91
C LYS A 638 -18.48 7.63 -31.99
N LEU A 639 -19.29 6.63 -31.63
CA LEU A 639 -20.74 6.74 -31.46
C LEU A 639 -21.13 7.20 -30.04
N GLY A 640 -20.15 7.56 -29.20
CA GLY A 640 -20.36 8.08 -27.85
C GLY A 640 -20.37 7.02 -26.75
N TRP A 641 -20.19 5.73 -27.07
CA TRP A 641 -20.17 4.65 -26.07
C TRP A 641 -18.79 4.48 -25.43
N ASN A 642 -18.72 4.55 -24.10
CA ASN A 642 -17.50 4.30 -23.36
C ASN A 642 -17.56 2.92 -22.69
N LEU A 643 -16.90 1.94 -23.30
CA LEU A 643 -16.83 0.56 -22.78
C LEU A 643 -15.48 0.27 -22.15
N ASN A 644 -15.44 -0.73 -21.28
CA ASN A 644 -14.16 -1.21 -20.75
C ASN A 644 -13.55 -2.21 -21.72
N THR A 645 -12.27 -1.99 -22.03
CA THR A 645 -11.44 -2.91 -22.80
C THR A 645 -10.76 -3.91 -21.88
N LEU A 646 -10.80 -5.19 -22.25
CA LEU A 646 -10.30 -6.31 -21.46
C LEU A 646 -9.23 -7.07 -22.25
N GLN A 647 -8.50 -7.96 -21.57
CA GLN A 647 -7.44 -8.76 -22.18
C GLN A 647 -7.29 -10.13 -21.51
N ASN A 648 -6.70 -11.08 -22.24
CA ASN A 648 -6.50 -12.47 -21.82
C ASN A 648 -7.82 -13.19 -21.43
N PRO A 649 -8.78 -13.32 -22.36
CA PRO A 649 -8.70 -13.07 -23.81
C PRO A 649 -9.08 -11.64 -24.23
N ALA A 650 -8.81 -11.29 -25.49
CA ALA A 650 -9.21 -9.99 -26.05
C ALA A 650 -10.73 -9.86 -26.04
N SER A 651 -11.25 -8.90 -25.30
CA SER A 651 -12.68 -8.73 -25.07
C SER A 651 -13.02 -7.29 -24.70
N ILE A 652 -14.31 -6.96 -24.71
CA ILE A 652 -14.84 -5.75 -24.09
C ILE A 652 -16.02 -6.13 -23.20
N HIS A 653 -16.35 -5.28 -22.24
CA HIS A 653 -17.60 -5.44 -21.49
C HIS A 653 -18.40 -4.16 -21.37
N PHE A 654 -19.68 -4.35 -21.07
CA PHE A 654 -20.58 -3.31 -20.65
C PHE A 654 -21.12 -3.64 -19.24
N CYS A 655 -20.76 -2.81 -18.27
CA CYS A 655 -21.26 -2.87 -16.90
C CYS A 655 -22.52 -2.00 -16.80
N LEU A 656 -23.69 -2.63 -16.69
CA LEU A 656 -24.95 -1.91 -16.59
C LEU A 656 -25.11 -1.35 -15.18
N THR A 657 -25.41 -0.07 -15.13
CA THR A 657 -25.93 0.62 -13.94
C THR A 657 -27.39 0.94 -14.15
N TYR A 658 -28.00 1.68 -13.22
CA TYR A 658 -29.41 2.01 -13.31
C TYR A 658 -29.74 2.84 -14.56
N ASN A 659 -28.82 3.72 -15.01
CA ASN A 659 -29.00 4.57 -16.20
C ASN A 659 -29.00 3.75 -17.50
N GLN A 660 -28.29 2.61 -17.53
CA GLN A 660 -28.27 1.69 -18.67
C GLN A 660 -29.44 0.70 -18.67
N ALA A 661 -30.11 0.54 -17.54
CA ALA A 661 -31.10 -0.52 -17.35
C ALA A 661 -32.48 -0.16 -17.95
N SER A 662 -32.53 0.63 -19.02
CA SER A 662 -33.75 0.90 -19.80
C SER A 662 -33.76 0.08 -21.09
N GLU A 663 -34.96 -0.20 -21.61
CA GLU A 663 -35.09 -0.94 -22.85
C GLU A 663 -34.56 -0.13 -24.04
N GLU A 664 -34.75 1.18 -24.01
CA GLU A 664 -34.28 2.11 -25.03
C GLU A 664 -32.75 2.08 -25.16
N VAL A 665 -32.02 2.19 -24.03
CA VAL A 665 -30.55 2.20 -24.03
C VAL A 665 -30.00 0.84 -24.46
N VAL A 666 -30.59 -0.27 -23.99
CA VAL A 666 -30.17 -1.62 -24.42
C VAL A 666 -30.40 -1.82 -25.92
N ASN A 667 -31.56 -1.43 -26.45
CA ASN A 667 -31.86 -1.59 -27.87
C ASN A 667 -30.97 -0.69 -28.74
N GLU A 668 -30.73 0.56 -28.34
CA GLU A 668 -29.83 1.46 -29.03
C GLU A 668 -28.40 0.90 -29.06
N PHE A 669 -27.91 0.43 -27.91
CA PHE A 669 -26.59 -0.18 -27.81
C PHE A 669 -26.44 -1.39 -28.74
N VAL A 670 -27.42 -2.29 -28.77
CA VAL A 670 -27.41 -3.48 -29.63
C VAL A 670 -27.41 -3.09 -31.11
N ALA A 671 -28.17 -2.07 -31.50
CA ALA A 671 -28.18 -1.58 -32.87
C ALA A 671 -26.81 -1.03 -33.30
N ASP A 672 -26.21 -0.17 -32.46
CA ASP A 672 -24.88 0.39 -32.72
C ASP A 672 -23.78 -0.66 -32.69
N LEU A 673 -23.85 -1.63 -31.77
CA LEU A 673 -22.95 -2.77 -31.69
C LEU A 673 -23.02 -3.62 -32.96
N THR A 674 -24.22 -3.95 -33.42
CA THR A 674 -24.43 -4.74 -34.63
C THR A 674 -23.82 -4.04 -35.84
N LYS A 675 -24.11 -2.75 -36.01
CA LYS A 675 -23.53 -1.93 -37.08
C LYS A 675 -22.00 -1.85 -37.00
N ALA A 676 -21.45 -1.65 -35.80
CA ALA A 676 -20.00 -1.61 -35.61
C ALA A 676 -19.35 -2.97 -35.96
N CYS A 677 -19.96 -4.08 -35.59
CA CYS A 677 -19.50 -5.42 -35.96
C CYS A 677 -19.56 -5.65 -37.47
N GLU A 678 -20.65 -5.28 -38.15
CA GLU A 678 -20.78 -5.39 -39.61
C GLU A 678 -19.71 -4.60 -40.34
N GLU A 679 -19.45 -3.34 -39.93
CA GLU A 679 -18.42 -2.50 -40.52
C GLU A 679 -17.01 -3.10 -40.36
N VAL A 680 -16.68 -3.61 -39.16
CA VAL A 680 -15.36 -4.20 -38.90
C VAL A 680 -15.21 -5.53 -39.63
N ARG A 681 -16.28 -6.32 -39.75
CA ARG A 681 -16.30 -7.58 -40.50
C ARG A 681 -16.14 -7.36 -42.01
N ALA A 682 -16.72 -6.30 -42.56
CA ALA A 682 -16.61 -5.95 -43.98
C ALA A 682 -15.19 -5.47 -44.38
N ASP A 683 -14.43 -4.87 -43.44
CA ASP A 683 -13.06 -4.43 -43.68
C ASP A 683 -12.12 -4.80 -42.51
N PRO A 684 -11.67 -6.08 -42.44
CA PRO A 684 -10.81 -6.55 -41.37
C PRO A 684 -9.46 -5.81 -41.30
N LYS A 685 -9.00 -5.24 -42.43
CA LYS A 685 -7.74 -4.49 -42.51
C LYS A 685 -7.84 -3.13 -41.82
N LYS A 686 -9.00 -2.46 -41.86
CA LYS A 686 -9.24 -1.24 -41.07
C LYS A 686 -9.24 -1.50 -39.56
N GLY A 687 -9.59 -2.70 -39.13
CA GLY A 687 -9.52 -3.13 -37.74
C GLY A 687 -8.09 -3.19 -37.17
N GLY A 688 -7.07 -3.23 -38.02
CA GLY A 688 -5.65 -3.21 -37.62
C GLY A 688 -5.12 -1.84 -37.17
N ASN A 689 -5.81 -0.74 -37.54
CA ASN A 689 -5.41 0.64 -37.18
C ASN A 689 -6.14 1.18 -35.94
N SER A 690 -6.78 0.31 -35.16
CA SER A 690 -7.42 0.71 -33.90
C SER A 690 -6.38 1.18 -32.88
N LYS A 691 -6.63 2.32 -32.22
CA LYS A 691 -5.73 2.87 -31.19
C LYS A 691 -5.65 1.93 -29.99
N SER A 692 -6.80 1.44 -29.52
CA SER A 692 -6.86 0.46 -28.44
C SER A 692 -6.25 -0.89 -28.86
N ALA A 693 -6.48 -1.35 -30.08
CA ALA A 693 -5.84 -2.58 -30.58
C ALA A 693 -4.32 -2.47 -30.63
N ALA A 694 -3.78 -1.31 -31.01
CA ALA A 694 -2.34 -1.08 -31.03
C ALA A 694 -1.74 -1.19 -29.62
N ILE A 695 -2.38 -0.58 -28.62
CA ILE A 695 -1.91 -0.61 -27.22
C ILE A 695 -2.01 -2.03 -26.64
N TYR A 696 -3.18 -2.67 -26.72
CA TYR A 696 -3.38 -4.00 -26.12
C TYR A 696 -2.71 -5.13 -26.92
N GLY A 697 -2.66 -5.02 -28.24
CA GLY A 697 -1.93 -5.95 -29.10
C GLY A 697 -0.43 -5.90 -28.86
N LEU A 698 0.14 -4.69 -28.72
CA LEU A 698 1.55 -4.50 -28.36
C LEU A 698 1.82 -5.03 -26.94
N ALA A 699 0.97 -4.70 -25.97
CA ALA A 699 1.10 -5.16 -24.58
C ALA A 699 1.04 -6.69 -24.46
N ALA A 700 0.23 -7.37 -25.28
CA ALA A 700 0.15 -8.83 -25.33
C ALA A 700 1.43 -9.46 -25.90
N GLN A 701 1.98 -8.90 -26.98
CA GLN A 701 3.15 -9.43 -27.70
C GLN A 701 4.49 -9.20 -26.99
N ILE A 702 4.59 -8.17 -26.12
CA ILE A 702 5.84 -7.89 -25.39
C ILE A 702 6.12 -9.00 -24.35
N PRO A 703 7.28 -9.70 -24.44
CA PRO A 703 7.66 -10.75 -23.49
C PRO A 703 8.02 -10.22 -22.09
N ASP A 704 8.62 -9.03 -22.01
CA ASP A 704 8.97 -8.36 -20.75
C ASP A 704 7.88 -7.36 -20.35
N LYS A 705 7.04 -7.78 -19.41
CA LYS A 705 5.92 -6.96 -18.92
C LYS A 705 6.37 -5.66 -18.24
N SER A 706 7.64 -5.51 -17.87
CA SER A 706 8.13 -4.23 -17.33
C SER A 706 8.01 -3.08 -18.32
N LEU A 707 8.04 -3.35 -19.64
CA LEU A 707 7.81 -2.30 -20.65
C LEU A 707 6.34 -1.85 -20.67
N VAL A 708 5.39 -2.76 -20.37
CA VAL A 708 3.98 -2.41 -20.22
C VAL A 708 3.78 -1.55 -18.97
N GLU A 709 4.50 -1.85 -17.89
CA GLU A 709 4.52 -1.01 -16.68
C GLU A 709 5.08 0.38 -16.97
N GLU A 710 6.17 0.50 -17.74
CA GLU A 710 6.73 1.80 -18.14
C GLU A 710 5.74 2.64 -18.97
N VAL A 711 4.99 2.01 -19.89
CA VAL A 711 3.92 2.69 -20.64
C VAL A 711 2.77 3.11 -19.71
N ALA A 712 2.39 2.27 -18.75
CA ALA A 712 1.38 2.62 -17.76
C ALA A 712 1.82 3.79 -16.86
N PHE A 713 3.08 3.83 -16.44
CA PHE A 713 3.64 4.97 -15.69
C PHE A 713 3.63 6.24 -16.53
N THR A 714 3.94 6.13 -17.81
CA THR A 714 3.87 7.27 -18.74
C THR A 714 2.45 7.84 -18.85
N PHE A 715 1.44 6.96 -18.86
CA PHE A 715 0.03 7.39 -18.80
C PHE A 715 -0.30 8.13 -17.50
N LEU A 716 0.15 7.61 -16.35
CA LEU A 716 -0.05 8.28 -15.07
C LEU A 716 0.67 9.63 -15.00
N ASP A 717 1.92 9.71 -15.46
CA ASP A 717 2.68 10.96 -15.53
C ASP A 717 1.97 12.00 -16.40
N ALA A 718 1.40 11.58 -17.54
CA ALA A 718 0.63 12.45 -18.40
C ALA A 718 -0.65 12.97 -17.74
N CYS A 719 -1.32 12.21 -16.87
CA CYS A 719 -2.46 12.73 -16.09
C CYS A 719 -2.09 13.89 -15.15
N TYR A 720 -0.82 14.00 -14.74
CA TYR A 720 -0.30 15.07 -13.90
C TYR A 720 0.55 16.10 -14.67
N ALA A 721 0.68 15.94 -15.99
CA ALA A 721 1.41 16.89 -16.82
C ALA A 721 0.61 18.19 -16.99
N MET A 722 1.34 19.28 -17.21
CA MET A 722 0.76 20.60 -17.49
C MET A 722 1.43 21.15 -18.76
N PRO A 723 1.11 20.59 -19.94
CA PRO A 723 1.79 20.94 -21.18
C PRO A 723 1.69 22.44 -21.46
N GLU A 724 2.77 23.01 -21.98
CA GLU A 724 2.78 24.41 -22.39
C GLU A 724 1.96 24.61 -23.67
N LYS A 725 1.49 25.84 -23.86
CA LYS A 725 0.85 26.23 -25.11
C LYS A 725 1.93 26.26 -26.19
N GLU A 726 1.79 25.39 -27.20
CA GLU A 726 2.68 25.33 -28.37
C GLU A 726 2.65 26.63 -29.18
#